data_AF-A0A067R3X9-F1
#
_entry.id   AF-A0A067R3X9-F1
#
_cell.length_a   1.000
_cell.length_b   1.000
_cell.length_c   1.000
_cell.angle_alpha   90.00
_cell.angle_beta   90.00
_cell.angle_gamma   90.00
#
_symmetry.space_group_name_H-M   'P 1'
#
loop_
_entity.id
_entity.type
_entity.pdbx_description
1 polymer ?
#
loop_
_entity_poly.entity_id
_entity_poly.type
_entity_poly.pdbx_seq_one_letter_code
_entity_poly.pdbx_strand_id
1 'polypeptide(L)'
;MSGDKVQLTQVGTLCTPDPHIQLLDAWISRDYRTFCSLLEQEVVSPDYWYDDPHLATCLYLACKEEDGAQWAEALLKAKADPNNMNGVRKKAPIHVAAKYARGEVLKVLLSSSRTNINIQDNCGNTPLHILAKQECEDSSTDVNKCKYCIQLLMNQDGIDLNIGNRKSYTAIHNAAYSGAKEIVETILEQAGDDLDIDTLRAANGKNARETILEKYPELAKLLPEQGRAQKEKGAVDKSVLFQYLYQRKCDLFIAAIKDLPLCQLEENDGSRTFLQYCAENGLESATSALLQANVNKNATCPTEFRPPALLACYGGHPDVLKLFLQLEGVDFKAANDDRRTALHAVLNSLWEDTSAVHRGYKACLDLLLEHLPRLKININAADQKGNTALHYAAKNKDDYAALTLLKHGAYIGIKNVFGEPPLASMSPHLLETFLNDCLSTNGEFPREDKYEVTFSYKFLVPPAEESSAQEQQNSDVEMNLLPDDTQSPNRPPPHQNISSATTSTETEPLLYISRSRDLRYLLKHPVFTSFLNLKWHHIRIFFYINLIFYILFVALLTFYILLSYDKTHIKVANEDSRNTSAVSSSVTEGPAGEMLAFVKSDASDFWWAVLIVFLILLVLREMFQFVAFPSKYLCSPENYLEFFLIITSAAILSCDWVRGSARPHISAIAILFSWAELVLLIGRHPSLSTNIEMFKTVSWNFLKFLAWYAILIIAFALSFYTLFRDCGGAMQCGEEGDSSENFFLDPGMSVFKTVVMLTGEFDASSIPFVSFPGTSHVVFVLFIFLIAMVLFNLLNGLAVSDTQAIRDDAEVVSYISRVKLMSYIETLFQSSSFPFVATLKRLCCCWPAGGCSFKSVGSRARLFPDKVPNNEIRVLPNQGSRIVFTSHQKKCNEVEEGTSKCCLNGCGGCKLDSGILKRAMDIISDRKKNSEMEQFKTLPTHNQKQLKELCQVVEKKLEKFERRLDSMEKSWEESQVMLKRILDNLLESSSSERGLKE
;
A
#
# COMPACT_ATOMS: atom_id res chain seq x y z
N MET A 1 -39.04 -4.63 56.72
CA MET A 1 -37.95 -3.67 57.02
C MET A 1 -36.65 -4.41 56.73
N SER A 2 -36.26 -4.40 55.45
CA SER A 2 -35.18 -3.61 54.84
C SER A 2 -33.87 -4.42 54.88
N GLY A 3 -33.33 -4.98 53.81
CA GLY A 3 -33.46 -4.68 52.39
C GLY A 3 -32.11 -4.17 51.90
N ASP A 4 -31.38 -5.03 51.18
CA ASP A 4 -30.47 -4.61 50.10
C ASP A 4 -30.31 -5.79 49.14
N LYS A 5 -31.19 -5.80 48.14
CA LYS A 5 -30.99 -6.52 46.88
C LYS A 5 -30.04 -5.65 46.05
N VAL A 6 -28.81 -6.10 45.84
CA VAL A 6 -28.00 -5.58 44.73
C VAL A 6 -28.63 -6.11 43.45
N GLN A 7 -29.39 -5.25 42.77
CA GLN A 7 -29.80 -5.46 41.38
C GLN A 7 -28.55 -5.40 40.51
N LEU A 8 -28.09 -6.57 40.02
CA LEU A 8 -27.31 -6.60 38.79
C LEU A 8 -28.25 -6.20 37.67
N THR A 9 -28.12 -4.96 37.22
CA THR A 9 -28.83 -4.39 36.09
C THR A 9 -28.61 -5.26 34.87
N GLN A 10 -29.69 -5.85 34.37
CA GLN A 10 -29.82 -6.35 33.01
C GLN A 10 -29.40 -5.25 32.04
N VAL A 11 -28.28 -5.46 31.36
CA VAL A 11 -27.94 -4.76 30.12
C VAL A 11 -27.76 -5.83 29.06
N GLY A 12 -28.66 -5.82 28.07
CA GLY A 12 -28.46 -6.43 26.76
C GLY A 12 -28.64 -7.95 26.69
N THR A 13 -29.87 -8.40 26.41
CA THR A 13 -30.08 -9.65 25.68
C THR A 13 -29.55 -9.51 24.25
N LEU A 14 -28.37 -10.09 23.98
CA LEU A 14 -27.90 -10.62 22.69
C LEU A 14 -26.60 -11.37 23.00
N CYS A 15 -26.57 -12.67 22.67
CA CYS A 15 -25.52 -13.66 22.97
C CYS A 15 -25.64 -14.32 24.35
N THR A 16 -26.17 -15.55 24.37
CA THR A 16 -25.70 -16.54 25.34
C THR A 16 -24.17 -16.59 25.26
N PRO A 17 -23.41 -16.47 26.37
CA PRO A 17 -21.97 -16.60 26.30
C PRO A 17 -21.64 -17.96 25.69
N ASP A 18 -20.70 -18.00 24.75
CA ASP A 18 -20.24 -19.24 24.11
C ASP A 18 -19.97 -20.30 25.19
N PRO A 19 -20.56 -21.50 25.11
CA PRO A 19 -20.38 -22.54 26.12
C PRO A 19 -18.90 -22.93 26.30
N HIS A 20 -18.04 -22.71 25.29
CA HIS A 20 -16.59 -22.86 25.42
C HIS A 20 -15.96 -21.79 26.31
N ILE A 21 -16.39 -20.53 26.22
CA ILE A 21 -15.91 -19.47 27.11
C ILE A 21 -16.36 -19.75 28.54
N GLN A 22 -17.60 -20.23 28.73
CA GLN A 22 -18.10 -20.65 30.04
C GLN A 22 -17.31 -21.82 30.61
N LEU A 23 -16.87 -22.77 29.77
CA LEU A 23 -16.02 -23.88 30.20
C LEU A 23 -14.65 -23.37 30.69
N LEU A 24 -14.03 -22.43 29.97
CA LEU A 24 -12.78 -21.80 30.40
C LEU A 24 -12.97 -21.00 31.70
N ASP A 25 -14.06 -20.23 31.82
CA ASP A 25 -14.38 -19.47 33.02
C ASP A 25 -14.62 -20.39 34.23
N ALA A 26 -15.28 -21.53 34.04
CA ALA A 26 -15.46 -22.55 35.07
C ALA A 26 -14.12 -23.16 35.52
N TRP A 27 -13.19 -23.37 34.59
CA TRP A 27 -11.83 -23.81 34.90
C TRP A 27 -11.02 -22.73 35.67
N ILE A 28 -11.06 -21.47 35.22
CA ILE A 28 -10.37 -20.34 35.87
C ILE A 28 -10.91 -20.11 37.28
N SER A 29 -12.23 -20.17 37.46
CA SER A 29 -12.92 -20.00 38.74
C SER A 29 -12.86 -21.25 39.64
N ARG A 30 -12.26 -22.35 39.16
CA ARG A 30 -12.13 -23.65 39.85
C ARG A 30 -13.48 -24.29 40.23
N ASP A 31 -14.54 -24.02 39.47
CA ASP A 31 -15.85 -24.66 39.64
C ASP A 31 -15.95 -25.98 38.86
N TYR A 32 -15.55 -27.07 39.52
CA TYR A 32 -15.50 -28.41 38.92
C TYR A 32 -16.89 -28.94 38.52
N ARG A 33 -17.96 -28.59 39.26
CA ARG A 33 -19.30 -29.11 38.97
C ARG A 33 -19.84 -28.52 37.68
N THR A 34 -19.71 -27.20 37.53
CA THR A 34 -20.13 -26.49 36.32
C THR A 34 -19.28 -26.94 35.13
N PHE A 35 -17.98 -27.12 35.32
CA PHE A 35 -17.07 -27.64 34.29
C PHE A 35 -17.47 -29.03 33.77
N CYS A 36 -17.76 -30.00 34.65
CA CYS A 36 -18.24 -31.32 34.22
C CYS A 36 -19.60 -31.23 33.51
N SER A 37 -20.53 -30.42 34.02
CA SER A 37 -21.86 -30.28 33.39
C SER A 37 -21.79 -29.68 31.99
N LEU A 38 -20.83 -28.79 31.72
CA LEU A 38 -20.60 -28.20 30.41
C LEU A 38 -19.95 -29.20 29.44
N LEU A 39 -19.05 -30.06 29.93
CA LEU A 39 -18.44 -31.13 29.12
C LEU A 39 -19.42 -32.25 28.72
N GLU A 40 -20.52 -32.43 29.45
CA GLU A 40 -21.58 -33.37 29.10
C GLU A 40 -22.47 -32.86 27.94
N GLN A 41 -22.38 -31.58 27.59
CA GLN A 41 -23.14 -31.01 26.47
C GLN A 41 -22.46 -31.36 25.14
N GLU A 42 -23.22 -31.92 24.18
CA GLU A 42 -22.71 -32.28 22.85
C GLU A 42 -22.11 -31.09 22.06
N VAL A 43 -22.48 -29.86 22.40
CA VAL A 43 -22.01 -28.63 21.75
C VAL A 43 -20.56 -28.29 22.14
N VAL A 44 -20.09 -28.75 23.31
CA VAL A 44 -18.77 -28.38 23.83
C VAL A 44 -17.72 -29.40 23.40
N SER A 45 -16.96 -29.05 22.37
CA SER A 45 -15.70 -29.75 22.06
C SER A 45 -14.65 -29.54 23.17
N PRO A 46 -14.12 -30.63 23.79
CA PRO A 46 -13.09 -30.55 24.81
C PRO A 46 -11.71 -30.16 24.26
N ASP A 47 -11.51 -30.28 22.94
CA ASP A 47 -10.28 -29.92 22.23
C ASP A 47 -10.31 -28.49 21.64
N TYR A 48 -11.27 -27.67 22.07
CA TYR A 48 -11.37 -26.28 21.65
C TYR A 48 -10.11 -25.48 22.00
N TRP A 49 -9.67 -24.66 21.03
CA TRP A 49 -8.48 -23.82 21.14
C TRP A 49 -8.83 -22.42 21.64
N TYR A 50 -8.21 -22.00 22.74
CA TYR A 50 -8.38 -20.65 23.28
C TYR A 50 -7.23 -19.74 22.83
N ASP A 51 -7.58 -18.57 22.27
CA ASP A 51 -6.66 -17.54 21.78
C ASP A 51 -5.98 -16.76 22.94
N ASP A 52 -5.39 -15.60 22.62
CA ASP A 52 -4.69 -14.73 23.59
C ASP A 52 -5.60 -14.40 24.79
N PRO A 53 -5.14 -14.58 26.05
CA PRO A 53 -3.76 -14.75 26.50
C PRO A 53 -3.28 -16.20 26.71
N HIS A 54 -4.13 -17.21 26.54
CA HIS A 54 -3.80 -18.59 26.92
C HIS A 54 -3.03 -19.34 25.82
N LEU A 55 -3.47 -19.20 24.55
CA LEU A 55 -2.89 -19.86 23.38
C LEU A 55 -2.74 -21.38 23.61
N ALA A 56 -3.82 -22.04 24.03
CA ALA A 56 -3.82 -23.45 24.47
C ALA A 56 -5.23 -24.05 24.53
N THR A 57 -5.33 -25.38 24.63
CA THR A 57 -6.57 -26.12 24.98
C THR A 57 -6.72 -26.28 26.49
N CYS A 58 -7.93 -26.56 27.00
CA CYS A 58 -8.16 -26.83 28.43
C CYS A 58 -7.30 -27.98 28.97
N LEU A 59 -7.10 -29.05 28.18
CA LEU A 59 -6.24 -30.17 28.58
C LEU A 59 -4.78 -29.74 28.73
N TYR A 60 -4.28 -28.92 27.81
CA TYR A 60 -2.93 -28.34 27.90
C TYR A 60 -2.77 -27.46 29.16
N LEU A 61 -3.78 -26.65 29.48
CA LEU A 61 -3.79 -25.80 30.67
C LEU A 61 -3.83 -26.63 31.97
N ALA A 62 -4.68 -27.65 32.04
CA ALA A 62 -4.72 -28.59 33.16
C ALA A 62 -3.36 -29.27 33.40
N CYS A 63 -2.60 -29.58 32.35
CA CYS A 63 -1.28 -30.19 32.46
C CYS A 63 -0.19 -29.27 33.04
N LYS A 64 -0.45 -27.96 33.14
CA LYS A 64 0.47 -26.98 33.73
C LYS A 64 0.30 -26.87 35.26
N GLU A 65 -0.94 -27.01 35.73
CA GLU A 65 -1.33 -26.81 37.13
C GLU A 65 -1.01 -28.04 38.00
N GLU A 66 -0.90 -27.85 39.32
CA GLU A 66 -0.55 -28.92 40.26
C GLU A 66 -1.73 -29.83 40.58
N ASP A 67 -2.91 -29.24 40.72
CA ASP A 67 -4.20 -29.89 40.98
C ASP A 67 -4.95 -30.28 39.69
N GLY A 68 -4.26 -30.22 38.54
CA GLY A 68 -4.83 -30.46 37.22
C GLY A 68 -5.33 -31.88 36.93
N ALA A 69 -5.05 -32.85 37.80
CA ALA A 69 -5.31 -34.27 37.56
C ALA A 69 -6.82 -34.57 37.40
N GLN A 70 -7.67 -33.99 38.25
CA GLN A 70 -9.12 -34.19 38.20
C GLN A 70 -9.73 -33.58 36.93
N TRP A 71 -9.21 -32.42 36.51
CA TRP A 71 -9.63 -31.72 35.29
C TRP A 71 -9.20 -32.49 34.04
N ALA A 72 -7.97 -33.00 34.01
CA ALA A 72 -7.47 -33.83 32.93
C ALA A 72 -8.27 -35.14 32.83
N GLU A 73 -8.63 -35.78 33.94
CA GLU A 73 -9.46 -36.99 33.95
C GLU A 73 -10.85 -36.71 33.37
N ALA A 74 -11.50 -35.62 33.77
CA ALA A 74 -12.79 -35.20 33.22
C ALA A 74 -12.73 -34.94 31.70
N LEU A 75 -11.70 -34.24 31.23
CA LEU A 75 -11.48 -33.97 29.81
C LEU A 75 -11.22 -35.23 28.99
N LEU A 76 -10.43 -36.18 29.53
CA LEU A 76 -10.17 -37.46 28.87
C LEU A 76 -11.43 -38.34 28.81
N LYS A 77 -12.28 -38.32 29.85
CA LYS A 77 -13.60 -38.98 29.83
C LYS A 77 -14.51 -38.36 28.77
N ALA A 78 -14.43 -37.05 28.57
CA ALA A 78 -15.11 -36.32 27.48
C ALA A 78 -14.48 -36.55 26.09
N LYS A 79 -13.54 -37.50 25.94
CA LYS A 79 -12.84 -37.89 24.70
C LYS A 79 -11.82 -36.88 24.16
N ALA A 80 -11.34 -35.90 24.94
CA ALA A 80 -10.23 -35.02 24.53
C ALA A 80 -9.03 -35.81 24.00
N ASP A 81 -8.34 -35.29 22.99
CA ASP A 81 -7.16 -35.92 22.39
C ASP A 81 -5.89 -35.59 23.22
N PRO A 82 -5.29 -36.58 23.91
CA PRO A 82 -4.07 -36.37 24.70
C PRO A 82 -2.83 -36.02 23.85
N ASN A 83 -2.88 -36.26 22.54
CA ASN A 83 -1.75 -36.04 21.62
C ASN A 83 -1.82 -34.70 20.88
N ASN A 84 -2.82 -33.86 21.15
CA ASN A 84 -3.03 -32.60 20.45
C ASN A 84 -1.85 -31.63 20.67
N MET A 85 -1.14 -31.29 19.59
CA MET A 85 0.04 -30.45 19.64
C MET A 85 -0.34 -28.97 19.65
N ASN A 86 0.11 -28.22 20.66
CA ASN A 86 -0.12 -26.78 20.74
C ASN A 86 0.42 -26.07 19.48
N GLY A 87 -0.43 -25.34 18.75
CA GLY A 87 -0.06 -24.72 17.47
C GLY A 87 1.07 -23.70 17.54
N VAL A 88 1.20 -23.00 18.68
CA VAL A 88 2.19 -21.95 18.92
C VAL A 88 3.47 -22.52 19.53
N ARG A 89 3.34 -23.32 20.60
CA ARG A 89 4.48 -23.84 21.36
C ARG A 89 5.01 -25.18 20.82
N LYS A 90 4.25 -25.84 19.93
CA LYS A 90 4.56 -27.15 19.32
C LYS A 90 4.91 -28.22 20.36
N LYS A 91 4.10 -28.31 21.41
CA LYS A 91 4.22 -29.29 22.51
C LYS A 91 2.86 -29.93 22.80
N ALA A 92 2.84 -31.25 22.97
CA ALA A 92 1.68 -32.01 23.44
C ALA A 92 1.45 -31.88 24.96
N PRO A 93 0.24 -32.12 25.48
CA PRO A 93 -0.08 -32.13 26.90
C PRO A 93 0.92 -32.90 27.78
N ILE A 94 1.35 -34.09 27.33
CA ILE A 94 2.32 -34.92 28.05
C ILE A 94 3.70 -34.25 28.21
N HIS A 95 4.14 -33.45 27.23
CA HIS A 95 5.38 -32.67 27.34
C HIS A 95 5.28 -31.56 28.39
N VAL A 96 4.09 -30.98 28.57
CA VAL A 96 3.84 -29.94 29.57
C VAL A 96 3.84 -30.55 30.96
N ALA A 97 3.13 -31.66 31.15
CA ALA A 97 3.13 -32.41 32.41
C ALA A 97 4.55 -32.84 32.81
N ALA A 98 5.35 -33.31 31.84
CA ALA A 98 6.77 -33.64 32.03
C ALA A 98 7.62 -32.40 32.39
N LYS A 99 7.41 -31.26 31.72
CA LYS A 99 8.16 -30.01 31.99
C LYS A 99 8.00 -29.54 33.44
N TYR A 100 6.79 -29.60 33.98
CA TYR A 100 6.48 -29.17 35.34
C TYR A 100 6.50 -30.31 36.37
N ALA A 101 6.97 -31.52 35.99
CA ALA A 101 7.06 -32.70 36.85
C ALA A 101 5.75 -33.05 37.59
N ARG A 102 4.61 -32.98 36.89
CA ARG A 102 3.27 -33.23 37.46
C ARG A 102 2.95 -34.74 37.44
N GLY A 103 3.44 -35.48 38.43
CA GLY A 103 3.30 -36.94 38.50
C GLY A 103 1.84 -37.45 38.45
N GLU A 104 0.93 -36.85 39.20
CA GLU A 104 -0.49 -37.26 39.21
C GLU A 104 -1.18 -37.00 37.87
N VAL A 105 -0.91 -35.87 37.22
CA VAL A 105 -1.44 -35.57 35.88
C VAL A 105 -0.87 -36.55 34.86
N LEU A 106 0.42 -36.85 34.94
CA LEU A 106 1.09 -37.81 34.07
C LEU A 106 0.47 -39.20 34.20
N LYS A 107 0.19 -39.65 35.43
CA LYS A 107 -0.51 -40.91 35.71
C LYS A 107 -1.90 -40.94 35.07
N VAL A 108 -2.65 -39.84 35.11
CA VAL A 108 -3.96 -39.72 34.44
C VAL A 108 -3.82 -39.79 32.92
N LEU A 109 -2.86 -39.08 32.32
CA LEU A 109 -2.61 -39.15 30.88
C LEU A 109 -2.20 -40.57 30.43
N LEU A 110 -1.33 -41.23 31.19
CA LEU A 110 -0.84 -42.59 30.90
C LEU A 110 -1.91 -43.66 31.12
N SER A 111 -2.90 -43.41 31.99
CA SER A 111 -4.05 -44.31 32.14
C SER A 111 -4.91 -44.40 30.87
N SER A 112 -4.79 -43.43 29.96
CA SER A 112 -5.46 -43.47 28.67
C SER A 112 -4.62 -44.21 27.64
N SER A 113 -5.14 -45.31 27.10
CA SER A 113 -4.49 -46.07 26.02
C SER A 113 -4.31 -45.29 24.71
N ARG A 114 -4.92 -44.11 24.58
CA ARG A 114 -4.79 -43.22 23.41
C ARG A 114 -3.53 -42.35 23.46
N THR A 115 -2.84 -42.26 24.60
CA THR A 115 -1.70 -41.37 24.79
C THR A 115 -0.44 -41.96 24.14
N ASN A 116 0.17 -41.20 23.22
CA ASN A 116 1.45 -41.57 22.63
C ASN A 116 2.59 -41.10 23.55
N ILE A 117 3.23 -42.06 24.20
CA ILE A 117 4.31 -41.83 25.19
C ILE A 117 5.58 -41.29 24.50
N ASN A 118 5.81 -41.67 23.24
CA ASN A 118 7.02 -41.36 22.48
C ASN A 118 6.85 -40.16 21.53
N ILE A 119 5.80 -39.35 21.73
CA ILE A 119 5.55 -38.14 20.92
C ILE A 119 6.74 -37.16 21.01
N GLN A 120 7.13 -36.54 19.89
CA GLN A 120 8.27 -35.63 19.84
C GLN A 120 7.82 -34.16 19.68
N ASP A 121 8.45 -33.25 20.42
CA ASP A 121 8.26 -31.80 20.25
C ASP A 121 9.02 -31.23 19.04
N ASN A 122 8.91 -29.92 18.78
CA ASN A 122 9.63 -29.27 17.68
C ASN A 122 11.17 -29.35 17.79
N CYS A 123 11.75 -29.71 18.93
CA CYS A 123 13.18 -29.97 19.05
C CYS A 123 13.52 -31.47 18.91
N GLY A 124 12.53 -32.32 18.62
CA GLY A 124 12.66 -33.77 18.61
C GLY A 124 12.70 -34.39 20.02
N ASN A 125 12.40 -33.63 21.08
CA ASN A 125 12.44 -34.14 22.44
C ASN A 125 11.17 -34.92 22.74
N THR A 126 11.31 -36.13 23.29
CA THR A 126 10.19 -36.86 23.92
C THR A 126 9.91 -36.32 25.34
N PRO A 127 8.80 -36.67 25.99
CA PRO A 127 8.54 -36.31 27.39
C PRO A 127 9.70 -36.70 28.32
N LEU A 128 10.34 -37.84 28.05
CA LEU A 128 11.52 -38.30 28.79
C LEU A 128 12.73 -37.38 28.61
N HIS A 129 12.96 -36.83 27.41
CA HIS A 129 14.02 -35.84 27.19
C HIS A 129 13.79 -34.55 27.99
N ILE A 130 12.54 -34.14 28.17
CA ILE A 130 12.20 -32.93 28.92
C ILE A 130 12.49 -33.14 30.41
N LEU A 131 12.12 -34.29 30.96
CA LEU A 131 12.45 -34.67 32.34
C LEU A 131 13.97 -34.78 32.55
N ALA A 132 14.67 -35.40 31.60
CA ALA A 132 16.12 -35.55 31.64
C ALA A 132 16.90 -34.24 31.51
N LYS A 133 16.32 -33.23 30.84
CA LYS A 133 16.99 -31.94 30.58
C LYS A 133 16.92 -30.95 31.76
N GLN A 134 16.10 -31.19 32.79
CA GLN A 134 15.98 -30.21 33.89
C GLN A 134 17.35 -29.91 34.53
N GLU A 135 17.69 -28.62 34.61
CA GLU A 135 18.91 -28.13 35.26
C GLU A 135 18.65 -28.01 36.76
N CYS A 136 19.54 -28.57 37.58
CA CYS A 136 19.42 -28.61 39.03
C CYS A 136 19.77 -27.28 39.73
N GLU A 137 19.78 -26.15 39.02
CA GLU A 137 20.15 -24.84 39.59
C GLU A 137 18.99 -24.11 40.29
N ASP A 138 17.73 -24.41 39.94
CA ASP A 138 16.57 -23.76 40.55
C ASP A 138 15.93 -24.62 41.66
N SER A 139 15.89 -24.06 42.88
CA SER A 139 15.35 -24.68 44.11
C SER A 139 13.83 -24.93 44.11
N SER A 140 13.17 -25.06 42.96
CA SER A 140 11.71 -25.12 42.83
C SER A 140 11.16 -26.42 42.23
N THR A 141 11.99 -27.25 41.59
CA THR A 141 11.59 -28.57 41.10
C THR A 141 12.27 -29.67 41.90
N ASP A 142 11.51 -30.32 42.78
CA ASP A 142 11.97 -31.47 43.56
C ASP A 142 12.48 -32.56 42.61
N VAL A 143 13.78 -32.85 42.63
CA VAL A 143 14.39 -33.98 41.89
C VAL A 143 13.59 -35.28 42.12
N ASN A 144 13.01 -35.44 43.32
CA ASN A 144 12.13 -36.55 43.68
C ASN A 144 10.84 -36.63 42.84
N LYS A 145 10.22 -35.50 42.49
CA LYS A 145 9.03 -35.46 41.61
C LYS A 145 9.39 -35.88 40.19
N CYS A 146 10.57 -35.49 39.71
CA CYS A 146 11.07 -35.89 38.40
C CYS A 146 11.42 -37.38 38.35
N LYS A 147 12.07 -37.91 39.40
CA LYS A 147 12.29 -39.36 39.57
C LYS A 147 10.98 -40.14 39.52
N TYR A 148 9.98 -39.69 40.27
CA TYR A 148 8.66 -40.31 40.26
C TYR A 148 8.02 -40.28 38.86
N CYS A 149 8.09 -39.16 38.15
CA CYS A 149 7.60 -39.06 36.76
C CYS A 149 8.34 -40.00 35.79
N ILE A 150 9.67 -40.13 35.93
CA ILE A 150 10.48 -41.03 35.11
C ILE A 150 10.10 -42.48 35.36
N GLN A 151 9.96 -42.88 36.63
CA GLN A 151 9.48 -44.21 37.01
C GLN A 151 8.09 -44.50 36.43
N LEU A 152 7.17 -43.52 36.48
CA LEU A 152 5.84 -43.67 35.89
C LEU A 152 5.87 -43.89 34.38
N LEU A 153 6.74 -43.18 33.65
CA LEU A 153 6.89 -43.34 32.20
C LEU A 153 7.58 -44.67 31.83
N MET A 154 8.62 -45.05 32.56
CA MET A 154 9.40 -46.27 32.30
C MET A 154 8.64 -47.54 32.62
N ASN A 155 7.68 -47.49 33.55
CA ASN A 155 6.81 -48.61 33.87
C ASN A 155 5.69 -48.85 32.84
N GLN A 156 5.58 -48.05 31.78
CA GLN A 156 4.56 -48.23 30.75
C GLN A 156 5.07 -49.08 29.59
N ASP A 157 4.23 -49.98 29.10
CA ASP A 157 4.52 -50.80 27.93
C ASP A 157 4.64 -49.94 26.67
N GLY A 158 5.74 -50.09 25.92
CA GLY A 158 5.94 -49.42 24.63
C GLY A 158 6.74 -48.11 24.65
N ILE A 159 7.34 -47.73 25.78
CA ILE A 159 8.30 -46.61 25.84
C ILE A 159 9.59 -46.93 25.08
N ASP A 160 10.08 -46.00 24.26
CA ASP A 160 11.36 -46.13 23.55
C ASP A 160 12.38 -45.13 24.12
N LEU A 161 13.42 -45.66 24.75
CA LEU A 161 14.46 -44.90 25.43
C LEU A 161 15.54 -44.37 24.47
N ASN A 162 15.60 -44.93 23.26
CA ASN A 162 16.70 -44.75 22.32
C ASN A 162 16.39 -43.71 21.23
N ILE A 163 15.25 -43.04 21.33
CA ILE A 163 14.89 -41.93 20.44
C ILE A 163 15.90 -40.79 20.63
N GLY A 164 16.51 -40.33 19.55
CA GLY A 164 17.36 -39.14 19.54
C GLY A 164 16.56 -37.87 19.21
N ASN A 165 16.83 -36.77 19.91
CA ASN A 165 16.31 -35.46 19.53
C ASN A 165 17.04 -34.89 18.29
N ARG A 166 16.70 -33.68 17.84
CA ARG A 166 17.34 -33.04 16.65
C ARG A 166 18.86 -32.83 16.80
N LYS A 167 19.41 -32.89 18.02
CA LYS A 167 20.86 -32.87 18.29
C LYS A 167 21.48 -34.28 18.41
N SER A 168 20.70 -35.31 18.10
CA SER A 168 21.03 -36.73 18.29
C SER A 168 21.32 -37.11 19.75
N TYR A 169 20.82 -36.34 20.71
CA TYR A 169 20.90 -36.70 22.13
C TYR A 169 19.71 -37.57 22.47
N THR A 170 19.96 -38.74 23.03
CA THR A 170 18.92 -39.51 23.74
C THR A 170 18.62 -38.84 25.08
N ALA A 171 17.56 -39.30 25.77
CA ALA A 171 17.22 -38.75 27.08
C ALA A 171 18.39 -38.87 28.07
N ILE A 172 19.12 -39.98 28.07
CA ILE A 172 20.29 -40.17 28.95
C ILE A 172 21.46 -39.23 28.59
N HIS A 173 21.67 -38.92 27.30
CA HIS A 173 22.65 -37.92 26.89
C HIS A 173 22.31 -36.53 27.46
N ASN A 174 21.03 -36.14 27.42
CA ASN A 174 20.57 -34.88 28.01
C ASN A 174 20.81 -34.84 29.52
N ALA A 175 20.48 -35.92 30.26
CA ALA A 175 20.70 -36.00 31.70
C ALA A 175 22.19 -35.96 32.08
N ALA A 176 23.04 -36.65 31.32
CA ALA A 176 24.47 -36.59 31.52
C ALA A 176 25.02 -35.18 31.24
N TYR A 177 24.53 -34.52 30.18
CA TYR A 177 24.95 -33.17 29.83
C TYR A 177 24.47 -32.11 30.83
N SER A 178 23.24 -32.21 31.34
CA SER A 178 22.62 -31.22 32.25
C SER A 178 23.19 -31.21 33.67
N GLY A 179 23.99 -32.21 34.07
CA GLY A 179 24.54 -32.24 35.43
C GLY A 179 23.70 -33.02 36.45
N ALA A 180 22.64 -33.71 36.02
CA ALA A 180 21.68 -34.35 36.92
C ALA A 180 22.06 -35.82 37.25
N LYS A 181 23.01 -36.01 38.18
CA LYS A 181 23.51 -37.34 38.58
C LYS A 181 22.40 -38.30 38.98
N GLU A 182 21.47 -37.87 39.83
CA GLU A 182 20.42 -38.73 40.37
C GLU A 182 19.38 -39.15 39.32
N ILE A 183 19.21 -38.35 38.26
CA ILE A 183 18.35 -38.68 37.12
C ILE A 183 19.03 -39.73 36.24
N VAL A 184 20.34 -39.61 36.01
CA VAL A 184 21.12 -40.63 35.29
C VAL A 184 21.09 -41.97 36.02
N GLU A 185 21.27 -41.96 37.35
CA GLU A 185 21.12 -43.16 38.20
C GLU A 185 19.75 -43.81 38.04
N THR A 186 18.68 -43.02 38.17
CA THR A 186 17.30 -43.54 38.09
C THR A 186 17.00 -44.13 36.71
N ILE A 187 17.48 -43.49 35.64
CA ILE A 187 17.34 -44.01 34.27
C ILE A 187 18.10 -45.33 34.13
N LEU A 188 19.34 -45.43 34.61
CA LEU A 188 20.15 -46.65 34.51
C LEU A 188 19.58 -47.82 35.35
N GLU A 189 19.05 -47.54 36.54
CA GLU A 189 18.44 -48.56 37.41
C GLU A 189 17.16 -49.17 36.82
N GLN A 190 16.39 -48.38 36.07
CA GLN A 190 15.07 -48.77 35.56
C GLN A 190 15.09 -49.22 34.08
N ALA A 191 16.07 -48.78 33.29
CA ALA A 191 16.08 -48.97 31.84
C ALA A 191 16.43 -50.41 31.39
N GLY A 192 16.82 -51.30 32.31
CA GLY A 192 17.12 -52.70 32.00
C GLY A 192 18.15 -52.87 30.87
N ASP A 193 18.02 -53.94 30.09
CA ASP A 193 18.89 -54.24 28.94
C ASP A 193 18.51 -53.47 27.66
N ASP A 194 17.41 -52.70 27.67
CA ASP A 194 16.83 -52.06 26.47
C ASP A 194 17.48 -50.70 26.13
N LEU A 195 18.36 -50.18 26.99
CA LEU A 195 19.01 -48.88 26.82
C LEU A 195 20.26 -48.96 25.94
N ASP A 196 20.25 -48.22 24.83
CA ASP A 196 21.41 -48.06 23.96
C ASP A 196 22.19 -46.78 24.32
N ILE A 197 23.41 -46.99 24.80
CA ILE A 197 24.31 -45.95 25.31
C ILE A 197 25.50 -45.73 24.35
N ASP A 198 25.71 -46.65 23.40
CA ASP A 198 26.97 -46.78 22.67
C ASP A 198 26.85 -46.43 21.17
N THR A 199 25.66 -46.55 20.56
CA THR A 199 25.49 -46.32 19.11
C THR A 199 25.34 -44.85 18.73
N LEU A 200 24.53 -44.10 19.47
CA LEU A 200 24.22 -42.70 19.16
C LEU A 200 25.33 -41.79 19.66
N ARG A 201 25.87 -40.97 18.75
CA ARG A 201 26.92 -39.99 19.05
C ARG A 201 26.36 -38.58 19.04
N ALA A 202 26.73 -37.84 20.07
CA ALA A 202 26.49 -36.41 20.21
C ALA A 202 27.22 -35.59 19.14
N ALA A 203 26.85 -34.31 18.97
CA ALA A 203 27.49 -33.39 18.02
C ALA A 203 29.01 -33.20 18.26
N ASN A 204 29.48 -33.48 19.47
CA ASN A 204 30.90 -33.49 19.86
C ASN A 204 31.62 -34.82 19.53
N GLY A 205 30.93 -35.80 18.93
CA GLY A 205 31.45 -37.11 18.57
C GLY A 205 31.46 -38.14 19.70
N LYS A 206 31.14 -37.75 20.94
CA LYS A 206 31.12 -38.64 22.11
C LYS A 206 29.82 -39.43 22.18
N ASN A 207 29.87 -40.67 22.66
CA ASN A 207 28.66 -41.43 22.99
C ASN A 207 28.20 -41.15 24.43
N ALA A 208 27.03 -41.67 24.82
CA ALA A 208 26.49 -41.43 26.17
C ALA A 208 27.42 -42.03 27.22
N ARG A 209 28.05 -43.17 26.92
CA ARG A 209 28.94 -43.88 27.85
C ARG A 209 30.16 -43.04 28.18
N GLU A 210 30.83 -42.50 27.16
CA GLU A 210 31.97 -41.59 27.31
C GLU A 210 31.58 -40.33 28.09
N THR A 211 30.40 -39.76 27.81
CA THR A 211 29.91 -38.56 28.50
C THR A 211 29.60 -38.82 29.98
N ILE A 212 28.99 -39.97 30.29
CA ILE A 212 28.68 -40.39 31.67
C ILE A 212 29.96 -40.72 32.43
N LEU A 213 30.91 -41.44 31.82
CA LEU A 213 32.17 -41.81 32.47
C LEU A 213 33.07 -40.60 32.75
N GLU A 214 33.04 -39.59 31.88
CA GLU A 214 33.78 -38.34 32.07
C GLU A 214 33.22 -37.50 33.23
N LYS A 215 31.89 -37.41 33.35
CA LYS A 215 31.24 -36.59 34.39
C LYS A 215 30.98 -37.33 35.70
N TYR A 216 30.65 -38.62 35.65
CA TYR A 216 30.23 -39.45 36.78
C TYR A 216 30.93 -40.82 36.75
N PRO A 217 32.24 -40.87 37.05
CA PRO A 217 33.00 -42.12 37.04
C PRO A 217 32.46 -43.17 38.01
N GLU A 218 31.76 -42.76 39.07
CA GLU A 218 31.12 -43.63 40.05
C GLU A 218 29.99 -44.50 39.47
N LEU A 219 29.33 -44.04 38.41
CA LEU A 219 28.23 -44.76 37.75
C LEU A 219 28.71 -45.84 36.79
N ALA A 220 30.03 -46.02 36.65
CA ALA A 220 30.63 -47.02 35.77
C ALA A 220 30.12 -48.45 36.05
N LYS A 221 29.75 -48.75 37.31
CA LYS A 221 29.25 -50.07 37.74
C LYS A 221 27.79 -50.34 37.37
N LEU A 222 27.01 -49.28 37.11
CA LEU A 222 25.59 -49.35 36.74
C LEU A 222 25.39 -49.34 35.23
N LEU A 223 26.48 -49.23 34.44
CA LEU A 223 26.40 -49.28 33.00
C LEU A 223 26.26 -50.73 32.52
N PRO A 224 25.37 -51.01 31.55
CA PRO A 224 25.22 -52.34 30.97
C PRO A 224 26.53 -52.84 30.34
N GLU A 225 26.84 -54.13 30.53
CA GLU A 225 28.11 -54.77 30.14
C GLU A 225 28.30 -54.86 28.61
N GLN A 226 27.21 -54.90 27.82
CA GLN A 226 27.26 -54.76 26.36
C GLN A 226 25.86 -54.59 25.78
N GLY A 227 25.61 -53.49 25.07
CA GLY A 227 24.34 -53.25 24.38
C GLY A 227 24.08 -54.28 23.28
N ARG A 228 23.07 -55.14 23.48
CA ARG A 228 22.65 -56.12 22.49
C ARG A 228 21.67 -55.48 21.50
N ALA A 229 22.19 -54.88 20.43
CA ALA A 229 21.58 -54.92 19.09
C ALA A 229 22.53 -54.32 18.04
N GLN A 230 23.51 -55.11 17.59
CA GLN A 230 23.70 -55.21 16.15
C GLN A 230 22.39 -55.78 15.55
N LYS A 231 21.35 -54.94 15.42
CA LYS A 231 20.34 -55.21 14.41
C LYS A 231 21.06 -55.06 13.07
N GLU A 232 20.97 -56.13 12.31
CA GLU A 232 21.63 -56.41 11.05
C GLU A 232 21.91 -55.16 10.21
N LYS A 233 23.16 -55.06 9.75
CA LYS A 233 23.53 -54.29 8.55
C LYS A 233 22.53 -54.65 7.44
N GLY A 234 21.62 -53.74 7.09
CA GLY A 234 20.74 -53.94 5.94
C GLY A 234 19.74 -52.82 5.68
N ALA A 235 19.16 -52.22 6.72
CA ALA A 235 18.18 -51.16 6.55
C ALA A 235 18.70 -49.85 7.15
N VAL A 236 19.06 -48.89 6.30
CA VAL A 236 19.28 -47.51 6.73
C VAL A 236 17.93 -46.98 7.20
N ASP A 237 17.73 -46.84 8.51
CA ASP A 237 16.50 -46.29 9.08
C ASP A 237 16.37 -44.78 8.79
N LYS A 238 15.14 -44.29 8.63
CA LYS A 238 14.83 -42.87 8.35
C LYS A 238 15.47 -41.91 9.35
N SER A 239 15.61 -42.33 10.60
CA SER A 239 16.22 -41.57 11.70
C SER A 239 17.69 -41.23 11.41
N VAL A 240 18.41 -42.16 10.78
CA VAL A 240 19.83 -42.01 10.40
C VAL A 240 19.98 -41.06 9.21
N LEU A 241 19.05 -41.10 8.26
CA LEU A 241 19.03 -40.18 7.11
C LEU A 241 18.80 -38.73 7.54
N PHE A 242 17.83 -38.47 8.42
CA PHE A 242 17.61 -37.12 8.97
C PHE A 242 18.81 -36.64 9.77
N GLN A 243 19.48 -37.54 10.50
CA GLN A 243 20.69 -37.22 11.23
C GLN A 243 21.83 -36.73 10.31
N TYR A 244 22.05 -37.37 9.16
CA TYR A 244 23.05 -36.89 8.20
C TYR A 244 22.74 -35.48 7.70
N LEU A 245 21.46 -35.16 7.46
CA LEU A 245 21.04 -33.81 7.05
C LEU A 245 21.22 -32.78 8.17
N TYR A 246 20.84 -33.12 9.41
CA TYR A 246 20.98 -32.23 10.57
C TYR A 246 22.44 -31.88 10.86
N GLN A 247 23.35 -32.84 10.66
CA GLN A 247 24.80 -32.65 10.82
C GLN A 247 25.48 -32.04 9.59
N ARG A 248 24.72 -31.72 8.52
CA ARG A 248 25.23 -31.25 7.21
C ARG A 248 26.24 -32.20 6.56
N LYS A 249 26.16 -33.49 6.84
CA LYS A 249 26.99 -34.54 6.23
C LYS A 249 26.36 -35.02 4.91
N CYS A 250 26.27 -34.11 3.94
CA CYS A 250 25.60 -34.35 2.67
C CYS A 250 26.21 -35.51 1.87
N ASP A 251 27.52 -35.74 1.95
CA ASP A 251 28.18 -36.82 1.21
C ASP A 251 27.73 -38.21 1.68
N LEU A 252 27.60 -38.41 3.00
CA LEU A 252 27.10 -39.65 3.58
C LEU A 252 25.62 -39.86 3.28
N PHE A 253 24.85 -38.77 3.28
CA PHE A 253 23.44 -38.81 2.88
C PHE A 253 23.28 -39.23 1.41
N ILE A 254 24.04 -38.61 0.50
CA ILE A 254 24.00 -38.92 -0.94
C ILE A 254 24.43 -40.36 -1.22
N ALA A 255 25.42 -40.87 -0.47
CA ALA A 255 25.82 -42.27 -0.56
C ALA A 255 24.70 -43.20 -0.10
N ALA A 256 24.02 -42.87 1.00
CA ALA A 256 22.94 -43.70 1.54
C ALA A 256 21.74 -43.76 0.59
N ILE A 257 21.26 -42.64 0.06
CA ILE A 257 20.02 -42.60 -0.76
C ILE A 257 20.10 -43.36 -2.09
N LYS A 258 21.29 -43.68 -2.60
CA LYS A 258 21.46 -44.39 -3.88
C LYS A 258 20.94 -45.82 -3.85
N ASP A 259 20.97 -46.45 -2.68
CA ASP A 259 20.60 -47.84 -2.48
C ASP A 259 19.19 -48.02 -1.90
N LEU A 260 18.45 -46.93 -1.65
CA LEU A 260 17.11 -46.97 -1.04
C LEU A 260 15.96 -46.91 -2.07
N PRO A 261 14.83 -47.60 -1.79
CA PRO A 261 13.61 -47.47 -2.59
C PRO A 261 12.93 -46.10 -2.39
N LEU A 262 12.21 -45.65 -3.42
CA LEU A 262 11.57 -44.33 -3.50
C LEU A 262 10.62 -44.04 -2.32
N CYS A 263 9.91 -45.05 -1.82
CA CYS A 263 8.98 -44.92 -0.69
C CYS A 263 9.66 -44.47 0.61
N GLN A 264 10.93 -44.84 0.83
CA GLN A 264 11.68 -44.44 2.03
C GLN A 264 12.23 -43.01 1.93
N LEU A 265 12.35 -42.47 0.71
CA LEU A 265 12.80 -41.09 0.46
C LEU A 265 11.68 -40.05 0.63
N GLU A 266 10.42 -40.50 0.73
CA GLU A 266 9.24 -39.66 0.98
C GLU A 266 8.81 -39.68 2.46
N GLU A 267 9.54 -40.41 3.31
CA GLU A 267 9.27 -40.41 4.75
C GLU A 267 9.53 -39.04 5.38
N ASN A 268 8.85 -38.80 6.50
CA ASN A 268 8.98 -37.59 7.29
C ASN A 268 9.36 -37.91 8.73
N ASP A 269 10.00 -36.95 9.41
CA ASP A 269 10.33 -37.01 10.84
C ASP A 269 9.14 -36.57 11.73
N GLY A 270 7.92 -36.53 11.17
CA GLY A 270 6.73 -35.94 11.78
C GLY A 270 6.67 -34.41 11.71
N SER A 271 7.78 -33.73 11.40
CA SER A 271 7.87 -32.27 11.28
C SER A 271 8.12 -31.76 9.86
N ARG A 272 8.89 -32.50 9.06
CA ARG A 272 9.35 -32.17 7.70
C ARG A 272 9.65 -33.44 6.91
N THR A 273 9.46 -33.39 5.60
CA THR A 273 10.06 -34.37 4.68
C THR A 273 11.56 -34.08 4.46
N PHE A 274 12.31 -35.06 3.95
CA PHE A 274 13.72 -34.85 3.59
C PHE A 274 13.92 -33.66 2.65
N LEU A 275 13.03 -33.52 1.65
CA LEU A 275 13.08 -32.43 0.67
C LEU A 275 12.71 -31.07 1.31
N GLN A 276 11.69 -31.03 2.18
CA GLN A 276 11.34 -29.82 2.94
C GLN A 276 12.51 -29.34 3.81
N TYR A 277 13.20 -30.25 4.50
CA TYR A 277 14.35 -29.90 5.33
C TYR A 277 15.53 -29.37 4.52
N CYS A 278 15.86 -30.03 3.41
CA CYS A 278 16.95 -29.59 2.52
C CYS A 278 16.67 -28.20 1.94
N ALA A 279 15.42 -27.93 1.56
CA ALA A 279 15.00 -26.65 1.00
C ALA A 279 15.07 -25.50 2.01
N GLU A 280 14.63 -25.72 3.25
CA GLU A 280 14.66 -24.71 4.32
C GLU A 280 16.08 -24.33 4.74
N ASN A 281 17.02 -25.28 4.70
CA ASN A 281 18.41 -25.08 5.17
C ASN A 281 19.43 -24.81 4.03
N GLY A 282 18.98 -24.81 2.77
CA GLY A 282 19.84 -24.51 1.62
C GLY A 282 20.83 -25.61 1.25
N LEU A 283 20.49 -26.88 1.49
CA LEU A 283 21.36 -28.02 1.19
C LEU A 283 21.29 -28.39 -0.30
N GLU A 284 22.03 -27.68 -1.14
CA GLU A 284 21.98 -27.81 -2.62
C GLU A 284 22.31 -29.23 -3.11
N SER A 285 23.43 -29.82 -2.66
CA SER A 285 23.89 -31.13 -3.11
C SER A 285 22.90 -32.26 -2.75
N ALA A 286 22.38 -32.23 -1.54
CA ALA A 286 21.35 -33.18 -1.08
C ALA A 286 20.02 -32.97 -1.83
N THR A 287 19.63 -31.72 -2.08
CA THR A 287 18.40 -31.39 -2.84
C THR A 287 18.49 -31.89 -4.29
N SER A 288 19.63 -31.65 -4.95
CA SER A 288 19.87 -32.13 -6.31
C SER A 288 19.77 -33.65 -6.40
N ALA A 289 20.38 -34.37 -5.45
CA ALA A 289 20.36 -35.83 -5.43
C ALA A 289 18.95 -36.40 -5.17
N LEU A 290 18.15 -35.78 -4.29
CA LEU A 290 16.75 -36.16 -4.06
C LEU A 290 15.86 -35.89 -5.27
N LEU A 291 16.06 -34.76 -5.96
CA LEU A 291 15.31 -34.43 -7.18
C LEU A 291 15.67 -35.37 -8.34
N GLN A 292 16.93 -35.80 -8.45
CA GLN A 292 17.36 -36.82 -9.41
C GLN A 292 16.75 -38.20 -9.13
N ALA A 293 16.47 -38.51 -7.85
CA ALA A 293 15.79 -39.73 -7.44
C ALA A 293 14.26 -39.71 -7.69
N ASN A 294 13.73 -38.67 -8.36
CA ASN A 294 12.32 -38.52 -8.76
C ASN A 294 11.32 -38.55 -7.58
N VAL A 295 11.73 -38.03 -6.42
CA VAL A 295 10.89 -37.84 -5.23
C VAL A 295 9.78 -36.83 -5.52
N ASN A 296 8.60 -36.98 -4.90
CA ASN A 296 7.53 -36.00 -5.01
C ASN A 296 7.99 -34.59 -4.57
N LYS A 297 8.06 -33.69 -5.56
CA LYS A 297 8.59 -32.32 -5.43
C LYS A 297 7.75 -31.42 -4.52
N ASN A 298 6.46 -31.73 -4.37
CA ASN A 298 5.49 -30.96 -3.59
C ASN A 298 5.06 -31.71 -2.32
N ALA A 299 5.80 -32.75 -1.89
CA ALA A 299 5.48 -33.50 -0.69
C ALA A 299 5.50 -32.61 0.56
N THR A 300 4.41 -32.67 1.32
CA THR A 300 4.21 -31.91 2.58
C THR A 300 3.86 -32.85 3.73
N CYS A 301 3.91 -32.35 4.96
CA CYS A 301 3.52 -33.09 6.14
C CYS A 301 2.45 -32.32 6.95
N PRO A 302 1.68 -32.98 7.85
CA PRO A 302 0.57 -32.34 8.56
C PRO A 302 0.99 -31.14 9.43
N THR A 303 2.23 -31.13 9.91
CA THR A 303 2.79 -30.07 10.75
C THR A 303 3.35 -28.90 9.94
N GLU A 304 3.90 -29.16 8.75
CA GLU A 304 4.43 -28.18 7.80
C GLU A 304 3.79 -28.38 6.41
N PHE A 305 2.76 -27.59 6.15
CA PHE A 305 1.94 -27.64 4.93
C PHE A 305 2.55 -26.86 3.76
N ARG A 306 3.66 -26.14 3.97
CA ARG A 306 4.30 -25.38 2.89
C ARG A 306 5.11 -26.31 1.98
N PRO A 307 4.97 -26.18 0.65
CA PRO A 307 5.80 -26.92 -0.29
C PRO A 307 7.30 -26.61 -0.11
N PRO A 308 8.20 -27.55 -0.44
CA PRO A 308 9.64 -27.36 -0.33
C PRO A 308 10.14 -26.09 -1.05
N ALA A 309 9.62 -25.80 -2.25
CA ALA A 309 10.01 -24.62 -3.01
C ALA A 309 9.65 -23.29 -2.30
N LEU A 310 8.50 -23.26 -1.61
CA LEU A 310 8.10 -22.10 -0.80
C LEU A 310 8.99 -21.95 0.44
N LEU A 311 9.42 -23.05 1.06
CA LEU A 311 10.36 -23.04 2.18
C LEU A 311 11.75 -22.53 1.77
N ALA A 312 12.24 -22.86 0.57
CA ALA A 312 13.47 -22.30 0.02
C ALA A 312 13.41 -20.76 -0.10
N CYS A 313 12.23 -20.21 -0.45
CA CYS A 313 11.99 -18.77 -0.48
C CYS A 313 11.99 -18.13 0.92
N TYR A 314 11.45 -18.81 1.95
CA TYR A 314 11.52 -18.35 3.35
C TYR A 314 12.96 -18.38 3.89
N GLY A 315 13.74 -19.41 3.52
CA GLY A 315 15.15 -19.55 3.91
C GLY A 315 16.10 -18.61 3.16
N GLY A 316 15.68 -18.08 2.01
CA GLY A 316 16.50 -17.18 1.19
C GLY A 316 17.65 -17.89 0.47
N HIS A 317 17.39 -19.09 -0.04
CA HIS A 317 18.42 -19.94 -0.69
C HIS A 317 18.25 -19.95 -2.22
N PRO A 318 18.98 -19.08 -2.97
CA PRO A 318 18.78 -18.93 -4.40
C PRO A 318 19.21 -20.17 -5.19
N ASP A 319 20.25 -20.89 -4.75
CA ASP A 319 20.77 -22.04 -5.50
C ASP A 319 19.83 -23.23 -5.45
N VAL A 320 19.22 -23.49 -4.30
CA VAL A 320 18.13 -24.48 -4.18
C VAL A 320 16.90 -24.05 -4.98
N LEU A 321 16.56 -22.76 -4.96
CA LEU A 321 15.44 -22.24 -5.75
C LEU A 321 15.67 -22.41 -7.26
N LYS A 322 16.89 -22.20 -7.77
CA LYS A 322 17.23 -22.46 -9.19
C LYS A 322 16.94 -23.89 -9.59
N LEU A 323 17.24 -24.87 -8.73
CA LEU A 323 16.94 -26.29 -9.00
C LEU A 323 15.43 -26.52 -9.15
N PHE A 324 14.61 -25.91 -8.28
CA PHE A 324 13.15 -26.00 -8.39
C PHE A 324 12.59 -25.28 -9.63
N LEU A 325 13.17 -24.14 -10.01
CA LEU A 325 12.74 -23.36 -11.18
C LEU A 325 13.04 -24.05 -12.52
N GLN A 326 14.02 -24.95 -12.57
CA GLN A 326 14.34 -25.77 -13.75
C GLN A 326 13.34 -26.91 -13.98
N LEU A 327 12.54 -27.25 -12.97
CA LEU A 327 11.60 -28.38 -13.01
C LEU A 327 10.17 -27.90 -13.28
N GLU A 328 9.45 -28.62 -14.14
CA GLU A 328 8.01 -28.40 -14.34
C GLU A 328 7.18 -29.04 -13.21
N GLY A 329 6.06 -28.39 -12.84
CA GLY A 329 5.07 -28.90 -11.88
C GLY A 329 5.34 -28.57 -10.39
N VAL A 330 6.22 -27.61 -10.09
CA VAL A 330 6.53 -27.21 -8.70
C VAL A 330 5.54 -26.16 -8.18
N ASP A 331 4.98 -26.38 -7.00
CA ASP A 331 4.01 -25.49 -6.39
C ASP A 331 4.67 -24.39 -5.54
N PHE A 332 4.37 -23.13 -5.87
CA PHE A 332 4.84 -21.93 -5.16
C PHE A 332 3.77 -21.29 -4.27
N LYS A 333 2.66 -22.01 -4.04
CA LYS A 333 1.54 -21.61 -3.20
C LYS A 333 1.39 -22.63 -2.08
N ALA A 334 1.12 -22.17 -0.87
CA ALA A 334 0.77 -23.07 0.23
C ALA A 334 -0.62 -23.69 -0.02
N ALA A 335 -0.80 -24.95 0.35
CA ALA A 335 -2.08 -25.66 0.20
C ALA A 335 -3.17 -25.14 1.18
N ASN A 336 -2.76 -24.48 2.27
CA ASN A 336 -3.68 -23.95 3.29
C ASN A 336 -4.06 -22.49 3.01
N ASP A 337 -5.14 -22.04 3.69
CA ASP A 337 -5.91 -20.79 3.52
C ASP A 337 -5.13 -19.45 3.66
N ASP A 338 -3.80 -19.47 3.79
CA ASP A 338 -2.97 -18.29 4.04
C ASP A 338 -2.85 -17.33 2.84
N ARG A 339 -3.25 -17.75 1.63
CA ARG A 339 -3.14 -17.00 0.34
C ARG A 339 -1.74 -16.42 0.06
N ARG A 340 -0.73 -16.75 0.85
CA ARG A 340 0.64 -16.24 0.74
C ARG A 340 1.34 -16.88 -0.46
N THR A 341 1.93 -16.03 -1.29
CA THR A 341 2.75 -16.46 -2.45
C THR A 341 4.23 -16.49 -2.11
N ALA A 342 5.05 -17.10 -2.97
CA ALA A 342 6.51 -17.07 -2.85
C ALA A 342 7.10 -15.65 -2.71
N LEU A 343 6.50 -14.65 -3.37
CA LEU A 343 6.93 -13.25 -3.23
C LEU A 343 6.73 -12.72 -1.81
N HIS A 344 5.64 -13.08 -1.14
CA HIS A 344 5.42 -12.73 0.26
C HIS A 344 6.46 -13.39 1.17
N ALA A 345 6.85 -14.64 0.89
CA ALA A 345 7.83 -15.37 1.70
C ALA A 345 9.23 -14.72 1.66
N VAL A 346 9.69 -14.30 0.47
CA VAL A 346 10.99 -13.63 0.32
C VAL A 346 11.02 -12.27 1.02
N LEU A 347 9.89 -11.55 1.06
CA LEU A 347 9.82 -10.20 1.64
C LEU A 347 9.45 -10.18 3.12
N ASN A 348 8.74 -11.18 3.64
CA ASN A 348 8.33 -11.25 5.05
C ASN A 348 9.50 -11.65 5.99
N SER A 349 10.57 -12.23 5.46
CA SER A 349 11.67 -12.82 6.23
C SER A 349 12.83 -11.86 6.56
N LEU A 350 12.69 -10.56 6.24
CA LEU A 350 13.74 -9.54 6.44
C LEU A 350 13.86 -9.01 7.88
N TRP A 351 13.23 -9.64 8.86
CA TRP A 351 13.24 -9.17 10.24
C TRP A 351 14.30 -9.97 11.02
N GLU A 352 15.43 -9.31 11.25
CA GLU A 352 16.43 -9.61 12.29
C GLU A 352 16.93 -11.07 12.36
N ASP A 353 17.98 -11.40 11.60
CA ASP A 353 18.91 -12.45 12.01
C ASP A 353 20.28 -12.24 11.35
N THR A 354 21.18 -11.53 12.04
CA THR A 354 22.61 -11.49 11.73
C THR A 354 23.32 -12.75 12.23
N SER A 355 22.76 -13.93 11.96
CA SER A 355 23.46 -15.20 12.16
C SER A 355 24.23 -15.57 10.89
N ALA A 356 25.35 -16.27 11.05
CA ALA A 356 26.45 -16.48 10.09
C ALA A 356 26.13 -17.12 8.72
N VAL A 357 24.85 -17.21 8.30
CA VAL A 357 24.42 -17.76 7.02
C VAL A 357 24.11 -16.61 6.06
N HIS A 358 24.86 -16.52 4.95
CA HIS A 358 24.57 -15.57 3.87
C HIS A 358 23.24 -15.94 3.19
N ARG A 359 22.13 -15.30 3.60
CA ARG A 359 20.82 -15.48 2.96
C ARG A 359 20.67 -14.54 1.76
N GLY A 360 20.38 -15.11 0.59
CA GLY A 360 20.35 -14.43 -0.70
C GLY A 360 18.97 -13.96 -1.14
N TYR A 361 18.17 -13.35 -0.25
CA TYR A 361 16.78 -12.94 -0.55
C TYR A 361 16.62 -12.09 -1.81
N LYS A 362 17.57 -11.18 -2.08
CA LYS A 362 17.60 -10.37 -3.31
C LYS A 362 17.71 -11.23 -4.57
N ALA A 363 18.65 -12.18 -4.56
CA ALA A 363 18.83 -13.12 -5.67
C ALA A 363 17.60 -14.03 -5.83
N CYS A 364 16.95 -14.45 -4.74
CA CYS A 364 15.69 -15.20 -4.82
C CYS A 364 14.56 -14.36 -5.46
N LEU A 365 14.44 -13.09 -5.10
CA LEU A 365 13.45 -12.19 -5.69
C LEU A 365 13.68 -12.03 -7.20
N ASP A 366 14.93 -11.79 -7.61
CA ASP A 366 15.27 -11.60 -9.02
C ASP A 366 14.97 -12.87 -9.84
N LEU A 367 15.32 -14.06 -9.32
CA LEU A 367 15.02 -15.35 -9.96
C LEU A 367 13.52 -15.61 -10.10
N LEU A 368 12.72 -15.30 -9.07
CA LEU A 368 11.26 -15.44 -9.14
C LEU A 368 10.66 -14.49 -10.18
N LEU A 369 11.16 -13.25 -10.24
CA LEU A 369 10.66 -12.23 -11.15
C LEU A 369 11.05 -12.49 -12.61
N GLU A 370 12.25 -13.02 -12.88
CA GLU A 370 12.69 -13.43 -14.21
C GLU A 370 11.84 -14.57 -14.80
N HIS A 371 11.43 -15.52 -13.95
CA HIS A 371 10.62 -16.68 -14.36
C HIS A 371 9.10 -16.52 -14.16
N LEU A 372 8.62 -15.32 -13.80
CA LEU A 372 7.19 -15.00 -13.57
C LEU A 372 6.22 -15.56 -14.63
N PRO A 373 6.47 -15.39 -15.95
CA PRO A 373 5.53 -15.86 -16.98
C PRO A 373 5.36 -17.38 -16.99
N ARG A 374 6.41 -18.13 -16.62
CA ARG A 374 6.39 -19.60 -16.55
C ARG A 374 5.69 -20.11 -15.30
N LEU A 375 5.88 -19.42 -14.18
CA LEU A 375 5.39 -19.83 -12.87
C LEU A 375 3.91 -19.50 -12.62
N LYS A 376 3.27 -18.70 -13.49
CA LYS A 376 1.88 -18.21 -13.32
C LYS A 376 1.63 -17.60 -11.93
N ILE A 377 2.64 -16.97 -11.33
CA ILE A 377 2.51 -16.29 -10.04
C ILE A 377 1.95 -14.90 -10.27
N ASN A 378 0.82 -14.59 -9.63
CA ASN A 378 0.26 -13.25 -9.65
C ASN A 378 1.04 -12.33 -8.70
N ILE A 379 1.70 -11.30 -9.25
CA ILE A 379 2.46 -10.28 -8.50
C ILE A 379 1.54 -9.50 -7.55
N ASN A 380 0.30 -9.29 -7.98
CA ASN A 380 -0.72 -8.52 -7.29
C ASN A 380 -1.59 -9.39 -6.37
N ALA A 381 -1.21 -10.64 -6.13
CA ALA A 381 -1.87 -11.48 -5.15
C ALA A 381 -1.81 -10.84 -3.76
N ALA A 382 -2.93 -10.88 -3.05
CA ALA A 382 -3.04 -10.38 -1.69
C ALA A 382 -3.11 -11.54 -0.69
N ASP A 383 -2.43 -11.40 0.45
CA ASP A 383 -2.54 -12.32 1.58
C ASP A 383 -3.92 -12.19 2.28
N GLN A 384 -4.15 -12.98 3.33
CA GLN A 384 -5.38 -12.88 4.16
C GLN A 384 -5.64 -11.47 4.71
N LYS A 385 -4.60 -10.65 4.91
CA LYS A 385 -4.72 -9.27 5.41
C LYS A 385 -4.93 -8.27 4.28
N GLY A 386 -5.04 -8.73 3.03
CA GLY A 386 -5.15 -7.87 1.85
C GLY A 386 -3.82 -7.23 1.42
N ASN A 387 -2.69 -7.61 2.03
CA ASN A 387 -1.39 -7.06 1.68
C ASN A 387 -0.82 -7.80 0.48
N THR A 388 -0.31 -7.04 -0.49
CA THR A 388 0.45 -7.56 -1.63
C THR A 388 1.94 -7.59 -1.32
N ALA A 389 2.74 -8.25 -2.18
CA ALA A 389 4.20 -8.23 -2.08
C ALA A 389 4.76 -6.79 -1.99
N LEU A 390 4.16 -5.84 -2.73
CA LEU A 390 4.55 -4.44 -2.68
C LEU A 390 4.30 -3.77 -1.32
N HIS A 391 3.25 -4.18 -0.58
CA HIS A 391 3.03 -3.69 0.79
C HIS A 391 4.17 -4.12 1.72
N TYR A 392 4.66 -5.35 1.61
CA TYR A 392 5.77 -5.85 2.42
C TYR A 392 7.07 -5.11 2.09
N ALA A 393 7.37 -4.92 0.79
CA ALA A 393 8.55 -4.16 0.36
C ALA A 393 8.51 -2.70 0.88
N ALA A 394 7.36 -2.03 0.77
CA ALA A 394 7.17 -0.67 1.26
C ALA A 394 7.29 -0.59 2.79
N LYS A 395 6.65 -1.52 3.53
CA LYS A 395 6.72 -1.59 4.99
C LYS A 395 8.15 -1.79 5.49
N ASN A 396 8.92 -2.64 4.81
CA ASN A 396 10.31 -2.93 5.16
C ASN A 396 11.29 -1.84 4.71
N LYS A 397 10.83 -0.82 3.96
CA LYS A 397 11.67 0.22 3.34
C LYS A 397 12.77 -0.36 2.44
N ASP A 398 12.49 -1.48 1.77
CA ASP A 398 13.40 -2.06 0.79
C ASP A 398 13.16 -1.44 -0.59
N ASP A 399 13.88 -0.36 -0.86
CA ASP A 399 13.81 0.40 -2.11
C ASP A 399 14.11 -0.48 -3.34
N TYR A 400 15.04 -1.44 -3.22
CA TYR A 400 15.38 -2.34 -4.32
C TYR A 400 14.21 -3.26 -4.66
N ALA A 401 13.68 -3.96 -3.65
CA ALA A 401 12.55 -4.87 -3.85
C ALA A 401 11.32 -4.13 -4.40
N ALA A 402 11.02 -2.94 -3.87
CA ALA A 402 9.91 -2.14 -4.34
C ALA A 402 10.09 -1.69 -5.81
N LEU A 403 11.27 -1.20 -6.20
CA LEU A 403 11.56 -0.82 -7.60
C LEU A 403 11.43 -2.01 -8.55
N THR A 404 11.99 -3.16 -8.19
CA THR A 404 11.97 -4.35 -9.04
C THR A 404 10.55 -4.89 -9.21
N LEU A 405 9.74 -4.90 -8.15
CA LEU A 405 8.32 -5.27 -8.23
C LEU A 405 7.51 -4.32 -9.13
N LEU A 406 7.72 -3.01 -8.99
CA LEU A 406 7.05 -2.00 -9.81
C LEU A 406 7.43 -2.11 -11.29
N LYS A 407 8.72 -2.38 -11.60
CA LYS A 407 9.21 -2.63 -12.97
C LYS A 407 8.52 -3.84 -13.63
N HIS A 408 8.19 -4.86 -12.84
CA HIS A 408 7.49 -6.06 -13.31
C HIS A 408 5.95 -5.92 -13.32
N GLY A 409 5.41 -4.74 -13.02
CA GLY A 409 3.98 -4.45 -13.16
C GLY A 409 3.14 -4.61 -11.88
N ALA A 410 3.76 -4.49 -10.70
CA ALA A 410 3.01 -4.38 -9.45
C ALA A 410 2.08 -3.15 -9.46
N TYR A 411 0.81 -3.35 -9.12
CA TYR A 411 -0.20 -2.29 -9.07
C TYR A 411 -0.16 -1.55 -7.73
N ILE A 412 -0.12 -0.22 -7.80
CA ILE A 412 0.08 0.63 -6.62
C ILE A 412 -1.21 0.95 -5.83
N GLY A 413 -2.38 0.52 -6.33
CA GLY A 413 -3.67 0.91 -5.77
C GLY A 413 -4.45 -0.16 -5.00
N ILE A 414 -3.94 -1.39 -4.85
CA ILE A 414 -4.63 -2.43 -4.06
C ILE A 414 -4.65 -2.00 -2.61
N LYS A 415 -5.81 -2.00 -1.97
CA LYS A 415 -5.95 -1.68 -0.56
C LYS A 415 -5.96 -2.95 0.29
N ASN A 416 -5.28 -2.89 1.42
CA ASN A 416 -5.37 -3.93 2.44
C ASN A 416 -6.71 -3.87 3.19
N VAL A 417 -6.90 -4.78 4.17
CA VAL A 417 -8.12 -4.82 5.02
C VAL A 417 -8.34 -3.50 5.78
N PHE A 418 -7.28 -2.73 6.05
CA PHE A 418 -7.36 -1.41 6.68
C PHE A 418 -7.69 -0.27 5.69
N GLY A 419 -7.84 -0.56 4.40
CA GLY A 419 -8.11 0.43 3.37
C GLY A 419 -6.87 1.20 2.91
N GLU A 420 -5.67 0.79 3.30
CA GLU A 420 -4.41 1.45 2.97
C GLU A 420 -3.78 0.83 1.71
N PRO A 421 -3.37 1.64 0.72
CA PRO A 421 -2.60 1.17 -0.43
C PRO A 421 -1.09 1.04 -0.12
N PRO A 422 -0.30 0.30 -0.92
CA PRO A 422 1.14 0.14 -0.68
C PRO A 422 1.90 1.47 -0.67
N LEU A 423 1.41 2.45 -1.45
CA LEU A 423 1.93 3.83 -1.51
C LEU A 423 1.96 4.53 -0.15
N ALA A 424 1.12 4.14 0.80
CA ALA A 424 1.04 4.77 2.12
C ALA A 424 2.37 4.68 2.89
N SER A 425 3.11 3.59 2.69
CA SER A 425 4.39 3.33 3.37
C SER A 425 5.62 3.56 2.48
N MET A 426 5.44 3.96 1.21
CA MET A 426 6.54 4.18 0.27
C MET A 426 7.18 5.56 0.45
N SER A 427 8.50 5.65 0.22
CA SER A 427 9.18 6.94 0.21
C SER A 427 8.87 7.73 -1.07
N PRO A 428 8.69 9.07 -0.99
CA PRO A 428 8.42 9.90 -2.18
C PRO A 428 9.56 9.84 -3.21
N HIS A 429 10.81 9.77 -2.75
CA HIS A 429 12.00 9.70 -3.59
C HIS A 429 12.09 8.40 -4.40
N LEU A 430 11.70 7.27 -3.79
CA LEU A 430 11.60 5.98 -4.47
C LEU A 430 10.59 6.03 -5.61
N LEU A 431 9.41 6.60 -5.35
CA LEU A 431 8.35 6.71 -6.34
C LEU A 431 8.77 7.66 -7.48
N GLU A 432 9.46 8.75 -7.17
CA GLU A 432 10.04 9.65 -8.19
C GLU A 432 11.07 8.93 -9.06
N THR A 433 11.98 8.17 -8.45
CA THR A 433 12.97 7.36 -9.18
C THR A 433 12.30 6.35 -10.10
N PHE A 434 11.28 5.65 -9.62
CA PHE A 434 10.47 4.74 -10.43
C PHE A 434 9.75 5.44 -11.59
N LEU A 435 9.16 6.62 -11.33
CA LEU A 435 8.47 7.39 -12.36
C LEU A 435 9.42 7.91 -13.44
N ASN A 436 10.66 8.25 -13.08
CA ASN A 436 11.73 8.56 -14.03
C ASN A 436 12.08 7.34 -14.90
N ASP A 437 12.09 6.14 -14.33
CA ASP A 437 12.31 4.87 -15.06
C ASP A 437 11.16 4.51 -16.01
N CYS A 438 9.95 5.02 -15.77
CA CYS A 438 8.79 4.86 -16.66
C CYS A 438 8.90 5.66 -17.97
N LEU A 439 9.93 6.51 -18.11
CA LEU A 439 10.25 7.27 -19.31
C LEU A 439 11.45 6.65 -20.04
N SER A 440 11.23 6.26 -21.30
CA SER A 440 12.26 5.70 -22.18
C SER A 440 12.26 6.34 -23.56
N THR A 441 13.36 6.14 -24.29
CA THR A 441 13.57 6.68 -25.64
C THR A 441 14.03 5.55 -26.56
N ASN A 442 13.82 5.68 -27.86
CA ASN A 442 14.35 4.74 -28.85
C ASN A 442 15.88 4.81 -29.08
N GLY A 443 16.59 5.70 -28.38
CA GLY A 443 18.04 5.84 -28.48
C GLY A 443 18.51 6.69 -29.65
N GLU A 444 17.58 7.20 -30.47
CA GLU A 444 17.88 8.14 -31.57
C GLU A 444 18.25 9.53 -31.03
N PHE A 445 18.81 10.37 -31.90
CA PHE A 445 19.14 11.75 -31.51
C PHE A 445 17.88 12.61 -31.38
N PRO A 446 17.76 13.50 -30.36
CA PRO A 446 16.58 14.35 -30.17
C PRO A 446 16.21 15.26 -31.35
N ARG A 447 17.14 15.47 -32.30
CA ARG A 447 16.93 16.29 -33.51
C ARG A 447 16.31 15.51 -34.67
N GLU A 448 16.26 14.19 -34.59
CA GLU A 448 15.76 13.35 -35.67
C GLU A 448 14.23 13.22 -35.64
N ASP A 449 13.60 13.18 -36.80
CA ASP A 449 12.15 13.07 -36.91
C ASP A 449 11.58 11.74 -36.39
N LYS A 450 12.45 10.73 -36.27
CA LYS A 450 12.13 9.40 -35.72
C LYS A 450 12.29 9.32 -34.21
N TYR A 451 12.83 10.36 -33.57
CA TYR A 451 13.02 10.38 -32.12
C TYR A 451 11.69 10.26 -31.40
N GLU A 452 11.61 9.33 -30.45
CA GLU A 452 10.38 9.07 -29.72
C GLU A 452 10.61 8.93 -28.22
N VAL A 453 9.60 9.35 -27.46
CA VAL A 453 9.55 9.21 -26.01
C VAL A 453 8.41 8.27 -25.67
N THR A 454 8.72 7.23 -24.92
CA THR A 454 7.76 6.21 -24.47
C THR A 454 7.42 6.44 -23.00
N PHE A 455 6.13 6.40 -22.68
CA PHE A 455 5.61 6.49 -21.32
C PHE A 455 4.96 5.16 -20.94
N SER A 456 5.38 4.57 -19.82
CA SER A 456 4.81 3.32 -19.30
C SER A 456 3.81 3.56 -18.16
N TYR A 457 2.66 2.87 -18.22
CA TYR A 457 1.58 2.96 -17.23
C TYR A 457 1.22 1.62 -16.59
N LYS A 458 2.07 0.59 -16.73
CA LYS A 458 1.80 -0.78 -16.24
C LYS A 458 1.36 -0.84 -14.78
N PHE A 459 1.93 0.02 -13.93
CA PHE A 459 1.65 0.11 -12.50
C PHE A 459 0.31 0.77 -12.13
N LEU A 460 -0.36 1.46 -13.08
CA LEU A 460 -1.67 2.10 -12.90
C LEU A 460 -2.83 1.24 -13.40
N VAL A 461 -2.54 0.06 -13.96
CA VAL A 461 -3.57 -0.84 -14.49
C VAL A 461 -4.14 -1.67 -13.34
N PRO A 462 -5.44 -1.52 -13.02
CA PRO A 462 -6.08 -2.38 -12.04
C PRO A 462 -5.95 -3.85 -12.46
N PRO A 463 -5.62 -4.79 -11.55
CA PRO A 463 -5.63 -6.20 -11.89
C PRO A 463 -7.03 -6.57 -12.40
N ALA A 464 -7.10 -7.30 -13.51
CA ALA A 464 -8.36 -7.86 -13.96
C ALA A 464 -8.94 -8.69 -12.81
N GLU A 465 -10.20 -8.47 -12.47
CA GLU A 465 -10.94 -9.39 -11.60
C GLU A 465 -10.88 -10.75 -12.31
N GLU A 466 -9.93 -11.62 -11.91
CA GLU A 466 -10.04 -13.04 -12.17
C GLU A 466 -11.31 -13.45 -11.44
N SER A 467 -12.37 -13.45 -12.24
CA SER A 467 -13.69 -13.90 -11.90
C SER A 467 -13.58 -15.14 -11.05
N SER A 468 -14.21 -15.07 -9.90
CA SER A 468 -14.72 -16.16 -9.06
C SER A 468 -15.60 -17.18 -9.81
N ALA A 469 -15.43 -17.33 -11.12
CA ALA A 469 -16.18 -18.21 -12.02
C ALA A 469 -15.40 -19.49 -12.36
N GLN A 470 -14.08 -19.55 -12.21
CA GLN A 470 -13.30 -20.77 -12.51
C GLN A 470 -13.14 -21.73 -11.31
N GLU A 471 -13.31 -21.27 -10.07
CA GLU A 471 -13.34 -22.16 -8.89
C GLU A 471 -14.72 -22.79 -8.64
N GLN A 472 -15.79 -22.30 -9.30
CA GLN A 472 -17.13 -22.91 -9.23
C GLN A 472 -17.40 -23.91 -10.36
N GLN A 473 -16.62 -23.91 -11.46
CA GLN A 473 -16.83 -24.86 -12.57
C GLN A 473 -16.09 -26.19 -12.39
N ASN A 474 -15.10 -26.27 -11.49
CA ASN A 474 -14.44 -27.54 -11.16
C ASN A 474 -15.10 -28.30 -10.00
N SER A 475 -16.21 -27.81 -9.45
CA SER A 475 -17.07 -28.55 -8.50
C SER A 475 -18.31 -29.18 -9.14
N ASP A 476 -18.60 -28.89 -10.41
CA ASP A 476 -19.84 -29.33 -11.07
C ASP A 476 -19.66 -30.57 -11.98
N VAL A 477 -18.51 -31.25 -11.91
CA VAL A 477 -18.26 -32.51 -12.62
C VAL A 477 -17.80 -33.60 -11.65
N GLU A 478 -18.57 -33.87 -10.60
CA GLU A 478 -18.66 -35.22 -10.04
C GLU A 478 -20.04 -35.49 -9.44
N MET A 479 -20.90 -36.01 -10.32
CA MET A 479 -21.95 -37.01 -10.09
C MET A 479 -22.94 -36.82 -8.91
N ASN A 480 -24.16 -36.42 -9.30
CA ASN A 480 -25.38 -36.91 -8.68
C ASN A 480 -25.41 -38.45 -8.66
N LEU A 481 -25.63 -39.05 -7.49
CA LEU A 481 -26.64 -40.10 -7.21
C LEU A 481 -26.41 -40.67 -5.79
N LEU A 482 -27.28 -40.31 -4.83
CA LEU A 482 -27.96 -41.17 -3.84
C LEU A 482 -28.68 -40.29 -2.80
N PRO A 483 -29.89 -40.67 -2.33
CA PRO A 483 -30.66 -39.87 -1.38
C PRO A 483 -30.45 -40.32 0.08
N ASP A 484 -30.70 -39.35 0.98
CA ASP A 484 -30.97 -39.44 2.42
C ASP A 484 -29.84 -39.58 3.45
N ASP A 485 -30.00 -38.70 4.45
CA ASP A 485 -29.63 -38.79 5.86
C ASP A 485 -28.15 -38.94 6.26
N THR A 486 -27.52 -37.80 6.53
CA THR A 486 -26.66 -37.55 7.70
C THR A 486 -26.16 -36.09 7.68
N GLN A 487 -26.87 -35.20 8.39
CA GLN A 487 -26.37 -33.84 8.64
C GLN A 487 -25.26 -33.88 9.68
N SER A 488 -24.03 -33.69 9.23
CA SER A 488 -22.89 -33.31 10.05
C SER A 488 -22.92 -31.80 10.31
N PRO A 489 -22.90 -31.31 11.57
CA PRO A 489 -22.86 -29.89 11.87
C PRO A 489 -21.41 -29.48 12.17
N ASN A 490 -20.51 -29.52 11.19
CA ASN A 490 -19.12 -29.05 11.40
C ASN A 490 -18.49 -28.52 10.11
N ARG A 491 -19.12 -27.50 9.53
CA ARG A 491 -18.41 -26.53 8.70
C ARG A 491 -18.53 -25.18 9.40
N PRO A 492 -17.41 -24.54 9.80
CA PRO A 492 -17.49 -23.20 10.36
C PRO A 492 -18.15 -22.28 9.32
N PRO A 493 -18.94 -21.29 9.75
CA PRO A 493 -19.57 -20.36 8.81
C PRO A 493 -18.47 -19.69 8.00
N PRO A 494 -18.62 -19.57 6.66
CA PRO A 494 -17.69 -18.77 5.88
C PRO A 494 -17.69 -17.36 6.48
N HIS A 495 -16.52 -16.91 6.93
CA HIS A 495 -16.33 -15.60 7.52
C HIS A 495 -17.04 -14.53 6.67
N GLN A 496 -18.15 -14.03 7.19
CA GLN A 496 -18.80 -12.83 6.67
C GLN A 496 -17.89 -11.65 6.96
N ASN A 497 -17.08 -11.28 5.96
CA ASN A 497 -16.85 -9.92 5.46
C ASN A 497 -15.51 -9.86 4.72
N ILE A 498 -15.44 -10.48 3.54
CA ILE A 498 -14.61 -9.98 2.44
C ILE A 498 -15.55 -9.32 1.44
N SER A 499 -16.17 -8.23 1.89
CA SER A 499 -17.06 -7.38 1.09
C SER A 499 -16.45 -5.97 1.00
N SER A 500 -15.15 -5.87 0.68
CA SER A 500 -14.53 -4.59 0.31
C SER A 500 -13.27 -4.67 -0.54
N ALA A 501 -12.97 -5.78 -1.23
CA ALA A 501 -12.08 -5.75 -2.40
C ALA A 501 -12.84 -5.07 -3.56
N THR A 502 -13.13 -3.78 -3.37
CA THR A 502 -14.11 -3.00 -4.12
C THR A 502 -13.41 -2.36 -5.30
N THR A 503 -13.72 -2.85 -6.51
CA THR A 503 -13.66 -2.13 -7.80
C THR A 503 -12.66 -0.98 -7.86
N SER A 504 -11.35 -1.27 -7.86
CA SER A 504 -10.34 -0.21 -7.89
C SER A 504 -10.38 0.54 -9.22
N THR A 505 -10.64 1.86 -9.18
CA THR A 505 -10.66 2.69 -10.40
C THR A 505 -9.25 3.10 -10.81
N GLU A 506 -9.01 3.36 -12.09
CA GLU A 506 -7.67 3.75 -12.59
C GLU A 506 -7.15 5.05 -11.94
N THR A 507 -8.04 5.94 -11.51
CA THR A 507 -7.67 7.21 -10.84
C THR A 507 -7.54 7.09 -9.32
N GLU A 508 -7.88 5.95 -8.73
CA GLU A 508 -7.84 5.77 -7.28
C GLU A 508 -6.44 5.95 -6.66
N PRO A 509 -5.34 5.41 -7.27
CA PRO A 509 -4.00 5.69 -6.76
C PRO A 509 -3.66 7.19 -6.78
N LEU A 510 -4.05 7.89 -7.85
CA LEU A 510 -3.82 9.32 -7.98
C LEU A 510 -4.67 10.11 -6.97
N LEU A 511 -5.89 9.66 -6.68
CA LEU A 511 -6.74 10.26 -5.66
C LEU A 511 -6.10 10.14 -4.28
N TYR A 512 -5.47 9.01 -3.97
CA TYR A 512 -4.72 8.83 -2.73
C TYR A 512 -3.52 9.81 -2.67
N ILE A 513 -2.72 9.86 -3.74
CA ILE A 513 -1.60 10.81 -3.87
C ILE A 513 -2.06 12.26 -3.66
N SER A 514 -3.24 12.62 -4.17
CA SER A 514 -3.81 13.97 -4.05
C SER A 514 -4.20 14.38 -2.62
N ARG A 515 -4.45 13.39 -1.74
CA ARG A 515 -4.81 13.61 -0.33
C ARG A 515 -3.58 13.63 0.57
N SER A 516 -2.51 12.96 0.17
CA SER A 516 -1.25 12.94 0.91
C SER A 516 -0.48 14.25 0.74
N ARG A 517 0.03 14.81 1.84
CA ARG A 517 0.82 16.05 1.82
C ARG A 517 2.20 15.84 1.20
N ASP A 518 2.76 14.65 1.37
CA ASP A 518 4.12 14.32 0.94
C ASP A 518 4.16 13.84 -0.50
N LEU A 519 3.09 13.21 -1.01
CA LEU A 519 3.07 12.67 -2.38
C LEU A 519 2.49 13.65 -3.41
N ARG A 520 1.72 14.67 -3.00
CA ARG A 520 1.00 15.56 -3.92
C ARG A 520 1.91 16.29 -4.94
N TYR A 521 3.17 16.56 -4.60
CA TYR A 521 4.10 17.21 -5.53
C TYR A 521 4.42 16.33 -6.75
N LEU A 522 4.38 15.00 -6.57
CA LEU A 522 4.62 14.04 -7.65
C LEU A 522 3.56 14.13 -8.75
N LEU A 523 2.37 14.70 -8.50
CA LEU A 523 1.36 14.93 -9.53
C LEU A 523 1.86 15.86 -10.66
N LYS A 524 2.90 16.66 -10.43
CA LYS A 524 3.58 17.46 -11.47
C LYS A 524 4.39 16.60 -12.45
N HIS A 525 4.72 15.37 -12.07
CA HIS A 525 5.56 14.47 -12.87
C HIS A 525 4.92 14.22 -14.26
N PRO A 526 5.72 14.22 -15.36
CA PRO A 526 5.22 14.06 -16.72
C PRO A 526 4.36 12.81 -16.94
N VAL A 527 4.66 11.69 -16.26
CA VAL A 527 3.87 10.44 -16.36
C VAL A 527 2.44 10.60 -15.83
N PHE A 528 2.25 11.25 -14.68
CA PHE A 528 0.89 11.49 -14.17
C PHE A 528 0.17 12.57 -14.97
N THR A 529 0.88 13.64 -15.34
CA THR A 529 0.28 14.71 -16.14
C THR A 529 -0.12 14.24 -17.55
N SER A 530 0.66 13.37 -18.19
CA SER A 530 0.31 12.76 -19.49
C SER A 530 -0.91 11.84 -19.36
N PHE A 531 -0.97 11.02 -18.30
CA PHE A 531 -2.14 10.18 -18.00
C PHE A 531 -3.41 11.03 -17.81
N LEU A 532 -3.34 12.09 -17.00
CA LEU A 532 -4.46 13.02 -16.81
C LEU A 532 -4.87 13.71 -18.11
N ASN A 533 -3.91 14.11 -18.95
CA ASN A 533 -4.22 14.75 -20.24
C ASN A 533 -4.93 13.80 -21.21
N LEU A 534 -4.49 12.54 -21.29
CA LEU A 534 -5.16 11.51 -22.08
C LEU A 534 -6.60 11.28 -21.61
N LYS A 535 -6.78 11.16 -20.29
CA LYS A 535 -8.09 10.94 -19.70
C LYS A 535 -9.03 12.12 -19.90
N TRP A 536 -8.51 13.35 -19.75
CA TRP A 536 -9.24 14.58 -20.06
C TRP A 536 -9.74 14.60 -21.50
N HIS A 537 -8.91 14.17 -22.46
CA HIS A 537 -9.28 14.12 -23.88
C HIS A 537 -10.54 13.29 -24.16
N HIS A 538 -10.78 12.26 -23.36
CA HIS A 538 -11.99 11.43 -23.45
C HIS A 538 -13.19 12.01 -22.72
N ILE A 539 -12.97 12.66 -21.57
CA ILE A 539 -14.05 13.15 -20.71
C ILE A 539 -14.49 14.58 -21.09
N ARG A 540 -13.64 15.35 -21.79
CA ARG A 540 -13.87 16.77 -22.11
C ARG A 540 -15.18 17.06 -22.84
N ILE A 541 -15.72 16.11 -23.62
CA ILE A 541 -16.98 16.33 -24.34
C ILE A 541 -18.15 16.56 -23.38
N PHE A 542 -18.21 15.83 -22.26
CA PHE A 542 -19.23 16.02 -21.24
C PHE A 542 -19.08 17.37 -20.55
N PHE A 543 -17.83 17.79 -20.31
CA PHE A 543 -17.54 19.11 -19.77
C PHE A 543 -18.00 20.23 -20.72
N TYR A 544 -17.68 20.16 -22.01
CA TYR A 544 -18.09 21.17 -22.99
C TYR A 544 -19.61 21.23 -23.20
N ILE A 545 -20.30 20.08 -23.21
CA ILE A 545 -21.76 20.06 -23.27
C ILE A 545 -22.36 20.80 -22.06
N ASN A 546 -21.84 20.53 -20.86
CA ASN A 546 -22.30 21.22 -19.64
C ASN A 546 -21.97 22.72 -19.68
N LEU A 547 -20.78 23.08 -20.14
CA LEU A 547 -20.35 24.48 -20.27
C LEU A 547 -21.23 25.25 -21.26
N ILE A 548 -21.51 24.68 -22.43
CA ILE A 548 -22.40 25.30 -23.43
C ILE A 548 -23.81 25.45 -22.87
N PHE A 549 -24.33 24.44 -22.17
CA PHE A 549 -25.63 24.51 -21.51
C PHE A 549 -25.70 25.68 -20.51
N TYR A 550 -24.68 25.84 -19.66
CA TYR A 550 -24.62 26.94 -18.70
C TYR A 550 -24.47 28.30 -19.38
N ILE A 551 -23.59 28.45 -20.37
CA ILE A 551 -23.44 29.70 -21.12
C ILE A 551 -24.77 30.12 -21.73
N LEU A 552 -25.50 29.17 -22.34
CA LEU A 552 -26.80 29.43 -22.93
C LEU A 552 -27.83 29.83 -21.86
N PHE A 553 -27.88 29.14 -20.72
CA PHE A 553 -28.75 29.50 -19.61
C PHE A 553 -28.48 30.91 -19.07
N VAL A 554 -27.21 31.24 -18.78
CA VAL A 554 -26.81 32.56 -18.26
C VAL A 554 -27.13 33.67 -19.27
N ALA A 555 -26.86 33.44 -20.56
CA ALA A 555 -27.18 34.39 -21.62
C ALA A 555 -28.71 34.62 -21.73
N LEU A 556 -29.50 33.54 -21.72
CA LEU A 556 -30.96 33.62 -21.78
C LEU A 556 -31.55 34.30 -20.52
N LEU A 557 -31.02 33.99 -19.33
CA LEU A 557 -31.45 34.61 -18.07
C LEU A 557 -31.15 36.11 -18.08
N THR A 558 -29.92 36.49 -18.44
CA THR A 558 -29.52 37.90 -18.53
C THR A 558 -30.38 38.64 -19.55
N PHE A 559 -30.59 38.04 -20.72
CA PHE A 559 -31.42 38.62 -21.78
C PHE A 559 -32.89 38.80 -21.34
N TYR A 560 -33.48 37.79 -20.68
CA TYR A 560 -34.84 37.86 -20.14
C TYR A 560 -34.97 38.96 -19.08
N ILE A 561 -34.01 39.06 -18.16
CA ILE A 561 -34.00 40.11 -17.13
C ILE A 561 -34.00 41.49 -17.79
N LEU A 562 -33.09 41.75 -18.74
CA LEU A 562 -32.99 43.02 -19.46
C LEU A 562 -34.30 43.38 -20.22
N LEU A 563 -34.90 42.42 -20.93
CA LEU A 563 -36.19 42.64 -21.60
C LEU A 563 -37.32 42.96 -20.62
N SER A 564 -37.31 42.35 -19.44
CA SER A 564 -38.35 42.56 -18.42
C SER A 564 -38.27 43.92 -17.73
N TYR A 565 -37.08 44.52 -17.65
CA TYR A 565 -36.90 45.88 -17.13
C TYR A 565 -37.46 46.94 -18.07
N ASP A 566 -37.28 46.76 -19.38
CA ASP A 566 -37.79 47.69 -20.39
C ASP A 566 -39.33 47.78 -20.35
N LYS A 567 -40.02 46.67 -20.04
CA LYS A 567 -41.49 46.62 -19.82
C LYS A 567 -41.97 47.37 -18.58
N THR A 568 -41.16 47.46 -17.51
CA THR A 568 -41.58 48.12 -16.26
C THR A 568 -41.44 49.64 -16.35
N HIS A 569 -40.39 50.16 -17.01
CA HIS A 569 -40.26 51.58 -17.28
C HIS A 569 -41.38 52.14 -18.18
N ILE A 570 -41.83 51.37 -19.18
CA ILE A 570 -42.94 51.78 -20.06
C ILE A 570 -44.27 51.85 -19.31
N LYS A 571 -44.51 50.95 -18.33
CA LYS A 571 -45.73 51.01 -17.49
C LYS A 571 -45.75 52.19 -16.55
N VAL A 572 -44.62 52.52 -15.92
CA VAL A 572 -44.50 53.66 -14.99
C VAL A 572 -44.57 54.99 -15.74
N ALA A 573 -43.92 55.12 -16.91
CA ALA A 573 -44.03 56.32 -17.75
C ALA A 573 -45.48 56.59 -18.22
N ASN A 574 -46.27 55.54 -18.44
CA ASN A 574 -47.70 55.64 -18.78
C ASN A 574 -48.62 55.91 -17.56
N GLU A 575 -48.14 55.71 -16.33
CA GLU A 575 -48.86 56.06 -15.11
C GLU A 575 -48.53 57.48 -14.63
N ASP A 576 -47.27 57.92 -14.73
CA ASP A 576 -46.89 59.30 -14.40
C ASP A 576 -47.50 60.33 -15.37
N SER A 577 -47.67 59.94 -16.65
CA SER A 577 -48.38 60.75 -17.65
C SER A 577 -49.90 60.84 -17.43
N ARG A 578 -50.49 60.01 -16.55
CA ARG A 578 -51.92 60.11 -16.17
C ARG A 578 -52.17 61.07 -15.00
N ASN A 579 -51.13 61.50 -14.28
CA ASN A 579 -51.26 62.36 -13.10
C ASN A 579 -50.97 63.85 -13.34
N THR A 580 -50.49 64.24 -14.53
CA THR A 580 -50.47 65.65 -14.97
C THR A 580 -51.62 65.94 -15.92
N SER A 581 -52.52 66.79 -15.46
CA SER A 581 -53.75 67.19 -16.15
C SER A 581 -53.44 67.93 -17.47
N ALA A 582 -54.15 67.51 -18.52
CA ALA A 582 -54.64 68.28 -19.67
C ALA A 582 -53.80 69.47 -20.19
N VAL A 583 -53.28 69.33 -21.43
CA VAL A 583 -53.56 70.21 -22.60
C VAL A 583 -52.64 69.82 -23.78
N SER A 584 -53.27 69.46 -24.91
CA SER A 584 -52.80 69.43 -26.33
C SER A 584 -51.40 68.84 -26.63
N SER A 585 -51.22 67.89 -27.54
CA SER A 585 -51.66 67.89 -28.94
C SER A 585 -51.31 66.56 -29.60
N SER A 586 -52.10 66.20 -30.60
CA SER A 586 -51.94 65.05 -31.48
C SER A 586 -50.56 64.95 -32.13
N VAL A 587 -49.83 63.86 -31.86
CA VAL A 587 -48.86 63.29 -32.80
C VAL A 587 -49.27 61.84 -33.03
N THR A 588 -49.52 61.52 -34.28
CA THR A 588 -49.88 60.20 -34.80
C THR A 588 -48.83 59.16 -34.42
N GLU A 589 -49.10 58.32 -33.43
CA GLU A 589 -48.43 57.03 -33.31
C GLU A 589 -48.92 56.15 -34.46
N GLY A 590 -48.03 55.84 -35.40
CA GLY A 590 -48.35 54.97 -36.53
C GLY A 590 -48.60 53.52 -36.08
N PRO A 591 -49.32 52.71 -36.88
CA PRO A 591 -49.62 51.29 -36.59
C PRO A 591 -48.37 50.40 -36.42
N ALA A 592 -47.19 50.92 -36.76
CA ALA A 592 -45.90 50.27 -36.51
C ALA A 592 -45.51 50.25 -35.03
N GLY A 593 -45.92 51.24 -34.21
CA GLY A 593 -45.59 51.32 -32.78
C GLY A 593 -46.35 50.28 -31.94
N GLU A 594 -47.66 50.14 -32.19
CA GLU A 594 -48.50 49.12 -31.55
C GLU A 594 -48.12 47.70 -32.00
N MET A 595 -47.77 47.52 -33.28
CA MET A 595 -47.29 46.24 -33.79
C MET A 595 -45.94 45.85 -33.19
N LEU A 596 -45.03 46.81 -32.97
CA LEU A 596 -43.75 46.57 -32.30
C LEU A 596 -43.94 46.24 -30.81
N ALA A 597 -44.87 46.91 -30.12
CA ALA A 597 -45.19 46.63 -28.71
C ALA A 597 -45.84 45.25 -28.51
N PHE A 598 -46.74 44.84 -29.42
CA PHE A 598 -47.36 43.51 -29.43
C PHE A 598 -46.32 42.41 -29.70
N VAL A 599 -45.46 42.57 -30.72
CA VAL A 599 -44.35 41.63 -31.03
C VAL A 599 -43.37 41.53 -29.86
N LYS A 600 -43.09 42.64 -29.15
CA LYS A 600 -42.21 42.65 -27.96
C LYS A 600 -42.88 42.03 -26.72
N SER A 601 -44.21 41.98 -26.66
CA SER A 601 -44.96 41.29 -25.60
C SER A 601 -44.93 39.78 -25.78
N ASP A 602 -45.28 39.28 -26.97
CA ASP A 602 -45.30 37.85 -27.28
C ASP A 602 -43.91 37.22 -27.25
N ALA A 603 -42.88 37.96 -27.68
CA ALA A 603 -41.49 37.50 -27.61
C ALA A 603 -41.04 37.25 -26.17
N SER A 604 -41.45 38.08 -25.21
CA SER A 604 -41.09 37.91 -23.80
C SER A 604 -41.70 36.66 -23.16
N ASP A 605 -42.91 36.27 -23.57
CA ASP A 605 -43.58 35.07 -23.05
C ASP A 605 -42.96 33.80 -23.65
N PHE A 606 -42.51 33.88 -24.91
CA PHE A 606 -41.68 32.84 -25.53
C PHE A 606 -40.36 32.64 -24.77
N TRP A 607 -39.61 33.71 -24.48
CA TRP A 607 -38.34 33.60 -23.74
C TRP A 607 -38.54 33.11 -22.31
N TRP A 608 -39.63 33.49 -21.64
CA TRP A 608 -40.03 32.95 -20.34
C TRP A 608 -40.26 31.43 -20.40
N ALA A 609 -41.00 30.95 -21.39
CA ALA A 609 -41.24 29.52 -21.58
C ALA A 609 -39.94 28.73 -21.84
N VAL A 610 -39.05 29.26 -22.68
CA VAL A 610 -37.72 28.68 -22.92
C VAL A 610 -36.90 28.62 -21.62
N LEU A 611 -36.87 29.70 -20.84
CA LEU A 611 -36.11 29.74 -19.60
C LEU A 611 -36.63 28.74 -18.55
N ILE A 612 -37.94 28.53 -18.47
CA ILE A 612 -38.54 27.52 -17.59
C ILE A 612 -38.07 26.11 -17.96
N VAL A 613 -37.99 25.78 -19.24
CA VAL A 613 -37.48 24.48 -19.68
C VAL A 613 -36.03 24.29 -19.22
N PHE A 614 -35.17 25.29 -19.41
CA PHE A 614 -33.79 25.24 -18.93
C PHE A 614 -33.69 25.15 -17.41
N LEU A 615 -34.53 25.88 -16.67
CA LEU A 615 -34.58 25.82 -15.21
C LEU A 615 -34.98 24.42 -14.72
N ILE A 616 -35.98 23.79 -15.35
CA ILE A 616 -36.38 22.41 -15.03
C ILE A 616 -35.23 21.44 -15.28
N LEU A 617 -34.54 21.54 -16.42
CA LEU A 617 -33.38 20.71 -16.71
C LEU A 617 -32.25 20.89 -15.69
N LEU A 618 -32.02 22.12 -15.24
CA LEU A 618 -31.00 22.44 -14.23
C LEU A 618 -31.40 21.86 -12.86
N VAL A 619 -32.66 22.00 -12.44
CA VAL A 619 -33.18 21.37 -11.21
C VAL A 619 -33.08 19.85 -11.26
N LEU A 620 -33.45 19.22 -12.39
CA LEU A 620 -33.34 17.77 -12.56
C LEU A 620 -31.89 17.28 -12.46
N ARG A 621 -30.95 18.00 -13.09
CA ARG A 621 -29.53 17.70 -13.00
C ARG A 621 -29.01 17.84 -11.58
N GLU A 622 -29.38 18.90 -10.86
CA GLU A 622 -28.90 19.14 -9.51
C GLU A 622 -29.48 18.12 -8.51
N MET A 623 -30.74 17.75 -8.70
CA MET A 623 -31.37 16.67 -7.94
C MET A 623 -30.69 15.32 -8.17
N PHE A 624 -30.30 15.02 -9.41
CA PHE A 624 -29.52 13.82 -9.69
C PHE A 624 -28.17 13.81 -8.94
N GLN A 625 -27.47 14.96 -8.91
CA GLN A 625 -26.20 15.11 -8.20
C GLN A 625 -26.37 14.94 -6.68
N PHE A 626 -27.42 15.54 -6.10
CA PHE A 626 -27.72 15.44 -4.67
C PHE A 626 -28.08 14.01 -4.24
N VAL A 627 -28.92 13.31 -5.01
CA VAL A 627 -29.34 11.93 -4.72
C VAL A 627 -28.16 10.97 -4.84
N ALA A 628 -27.27 11.18 -5.82
CA ALA A 628 -26.12 10.33 -6.01
C ALA A 628 -25.11 10.43 -4.85
N PHE A 629 -24.87 11.64 -4.31
CA PHE A 629 -23.84 11.87 -3.28
C PHE A 629 -24.21 12.98 -2.27
N PRO A 630 -25.15 12.74 -1.34
CA PRO A 630 -25.69 13.80 -0.47
C PRO A 630 -24.63 14.40 0.46
N SER A 631 -23.77 13.57 1.06
CA SER A 631 -22.74 14.05 2.00
C SER A 631 -21.68 14.92 1.33
N LYS A 632 -21.22 14.54 0.13
CA LYS A 632 -20.22 15.33 -0.62
C LYS A 632 -20.84 16.62 -1.15
N TYR A 633 -22.08 16.55 -1.61
CA TYR A 633 -22.81 17.69 -2.13
C TYR A 633 -22.93 18.82 -1.11
N LEU A 634 -23.30 18.50 0.13
CA LEU A 634 -23.49 19.50 1.20
C LEU A 634 -22.18 20.13 1.68
N CYS A 635 -21.02 19.58 1.34
CA CYS A 635 -19.72 20.14 1.74
C CYS A 635 -19.11 21.07 0.69
N SER A 636 -19.60 21.07 -0.56
CA SER A 636 -19.01 21.86 -1.65
C SER A 636 -19.69 23.24 -1.78
N PRO A 637 -18.93 24.35 -1.68
CA PRO A 637 -19.49 25.72 -1.79
C PRO A 637 -20.07 26.03 -3.17
N GLU A 638 -19.58 25.37 -4.22
CA GLU A 638 -20.05 25.57 -5.60
C GLU A 638 -21.51 25.13 -5.76
N ASN A 639 -21.90 24.00 -5.17
CA ASN A 639 -23.29 23.53 -5.22
C ASN A 639 -24.26 24.46 -4.47
N TYR A 640 -23.78 25.23 -3.49
CA TYR A 640 -24.60 26.27 -2.84
C TYR A 640 -24.84 27.46 -3.77
N LEU A 641 -23.88 27.83 -4.62
CA LEU A 641 -24.09 28.86 -5.65
C LEU A 641 -25.09 28.39 -6.70
N GLU A 642 -25.00 27.14 -7.16
CA GLU A 642 -25.98 26.54 -8.09
C GLU A 642 -27.39 26.49 -7.45
N PHE A 643 -27.50 26.11 -6.18
CA PHE A 643 -28.77 26.13 -5.43
C PHE A 643 -29.36 27.54 -5.31
N PHE A 644 -28.53 28.54 -4.97
CA PHE A 644 -28.98 29.93 -4.88
C PHE A 644 -29.42 30.47 -6.25
N LEU A 645 -28.71 30.10 -7.32
CA LEU A 645 -29.05 30.45 -8.69
C LEU A 645 -30.42 29.86 -9.10
N ILE A 646 -30.71 28.61 -8.72
CA ILE A 646 -32.03 28.00 -8.92
C ILE A 646 -33.11 28.80 -8.21
N ILE A 647 -32.92 29.10 -6.92
CA ILE A 647 -33.91 29.83 -6.11
C ILE A 647 -34.20 31.20 -6.70
N THR A 648 -33.16 31.97 -7.01
CA THR A 648 -33.33 33.33 -7.54
C THR A 648 -33.94 33.34 -8.94
N SER A 649 -33.54 32.39 -9.80
CA SER A 649 -34.15 32.24 -11.13
C SER A 649 -35.62 31.83 -11.04
N ALA A 650 -35.96 30.89 -10.14
CA ALA A 650 -37.35 30.50 -9.90
C ALA A 650 -38.19 31.66 -9.34
N ALA A 651 -37.64 32.43 -8.39
CA ALA A 651 -38.32 33.59 -7.82
C ALA A 651 -38.64 34.66 -8.89
N ILE A 652 -37.73 34.91 -9.83
CA ILE A 652 -37.93 35.86 -10.94
C ILE A 652 -39.04 35.40 -11.90
N LEU A 653 -39.15 34.08 -12.13
CA LEU A 653 -40.10 33.50 -13.09
C LEU A 653 -41.49 33.22 -12.54
N SER A 654 -41.60 32.85 -11.25
CA SER A 654 -42.82 32.29 -10.67
C SER A 654 -43.51 33.19 -9.65
N CYS A 655 -42.82 34.13 -9.02
CA CYS A 655 -43.41 34.95 -7.96
C CYS A 655 -43.88 36.33 -8.45
N ASP A 656 -45.19 36.56 -8.40
CA ASP A 656 -45.77 37.88 -8.60
C ASP A 656 -45.35 38.89 -7.52
N TRP A 657 -45.10 38.43 -6.30
CA TRP A 657 -44.59 39.25 -5.18
C TRP A 657 -43.24 39.93 -5.50
N VAL A 658 -42.42 39.27 -6.32
CA VAL A 658 -41.13 39.81 -6.77
C VAL A 658 -41.33 40.87 -7.86
N ARG A 659 -42.53 41.05 -8.46
CA ARG A 659 -42.76 42.05 -9.53
C ARG A 659 -42.78 43.51 -9.04
N GLY A 660 -42.74 43.76 -7.72
CA GLY A 660 -42.64 45.09 -7.12
C GLY A 660 -41.19 45.60 -6.98
N SER A 661 -40.92 46.40 -5.93
CA SER A 661 -39.60 46.99 -5.65
C SER A 661 -38.46 45.99 -5.42
N ALA A 662 -38.77 44.72 -5.15
CA ALA A 662 -37.78 43.67 -4.92
C ALA A 662 -37.23 43.04 -6.22
N ARG A 663 -37.92 43.17 -7.37
CA ARG A 663 -37.49 42.59 -8.66
C ARG A 663 -36.08 43.02 -9.02
N PRO A 664 -35.74 44.33 -8.94
CA PRO A 664 -34.45 44.80 -9.39
C PRO A 664 -33.29 44.25 -8.55
N HIS A 665 -33.49 44.20 -7.24
CA HIS A 665 -32.49 43.68 -6.30
C HIS A 665 -32.21 42.19 -6.54
N ILE A 666 -33.25 41.36 -6.65
CA ILE A 666 -33.10 39.92 -6.89
C ILE A 666 -32.50 39.67 -8.28
N SER A 667 -32.87 40.47 -9.27
CA SER A 667 -32.36 40.36 -10.64
C SER A 667 -30.88 40.72 -10.75
N ALA A 668 -30.43 41.78 -10.08
CA ALA A 668 -29.02 42.16 -10.01
C ALA A 668 -28.16 41.08 -9.35
N ILE A 669 -28.66 40.52 -8.23
CA ILE A 669 -27.97 39.42 -7.51
C ILE A 669 -27.93 38.14 -8.37
N ALA A 670 -29.03 37.81 -9.05
CA ALA A 670 -29.09 36.64 -9.94
C ALA A 670 -28.09 36.74 -11.09
N ILE A 671 -27.96 37.93 -11.71
CA ILE A 671 -26.93 38.17 -12.73
C ILE A 671 -25.54 37.94 -12.13
N LEU A 672 -25.21 38.60 -11.01
CA LEU A 672 -23.88 38.49 -10.40
C LEU A 672 -23.50 37.03 -10.11
N PHE A 673 -24.38 36.26 -9.48
CA PHE A 673 -24.07 34.86 -9.17
C PHE A 673 -24.06 33.95 -10.40
N SER A 674 -24.92 34.20 -11.38
CA SER A 674 -24.93 33.41 -12.63
C SER A 674 -23.60 33.55 -13.40
N TRP A 675 -23.04 34.76 -13.45
CA TRP A 675 -21.75 35.03 -14.09
C TRP A 675 -20.57 34.55 -13.22
N ALA A 676 -20.66 34.67 -11.89
CA ALA A 676 -19.65 34.12 -10.98
C ALA A 676 -19.53 32.60 -11.11
N GLU A 677 -20.65 31.87 -11.15
CA GLU A 677 -20.67 30.42 -11.36
C GLU A 677 -20.10 30.05 -12.73
N LEU A 678 -20.41 30.82 -13.78
CA LEU A 678 -19.82 30.62 -15.09
C LEU A 678 -18.28 30.74 -15.07
N VAL A 679 -17.72 31.71 -14.33
CA VAL A 679 -16.26 31.84 -14.15
C VAL A 679 -15.68 30.64 -13.43
N LEU A 680 -16.34 30.13 -12.38
CA LEU A 680 -15.90 28.94 -11.65
C LEU A 680 -15.92 27.69 -12.52
N LEU A 681 -16.97 27.53 -13.34
CA LEU A 681 -17.10 26.42 -14.28
C LEU A 681 -16.03 26.46 -15.37
N ILE A 682 -15.78 27.63 -15.95
CA ILE A 682 -14.67 27.85 -16.91
C ILE A 682 -13.33 27.53 -16.24
N GLY A 683 -13.18 27.86 -14.96
CA GLY A 683 -12.01 27.53 -14.13
C GLY A 683 -11.74 26.04 -13.97
N ARG A 684 -12.69 25.14 -14.25
CA ARG A 684 -12.42 23.69 -14.25
C ARG A 684 -11.68 23.22 -15.50
N HIS A 685 -11.57 24.06 -16.55
CA HIS A 685 -10.82 23.73 -17.75
C HIS A 685 -9.30 23.68 -17.48
N PRO A 686 -8.56 22.65 -17.94
CA PRO A 686 -7.15 22.47 -17.61
C PRO A 686 -6.21 23.64 -17.99
N SER A 687 -6.53 24.44 -19.00
CA SER A 687 -5.68 25.60 -19.32
C SER A 687 -5.90 26.80 -18.40
N LEU A 688 -7.09 26.94 -17.82
CA LEU A 688 -7.51 28.10 -17.02
C LEU A 688 -7.51 27.82 -15.53
N SER A 689 -7.48 26.53 -15.15
CA SER A 689 -7.59 26.10 -13.76
C SER A 689 -6.51 26.65 -12.85
N THR A 690 -5.26 26.74 -13.31
CA THR A 690 -4.17 27.36 -12.51
C THR A 690 -4.47 28.83 -12.23
N ASN A 691 -4.93 29.58 -13.23
CA ASN A 691 -5.21 31.01 -13.08
C ASN A 691 -6.40 31.28 -12.14
N ILE A 692 -7.44 30.46 -12.22
CA ILE A 692 -8.61 30.59 -11.33
C ILE A 692 -8.27 30.17 -9.90
N GLU A 693 -7.47 29.13 -9.70
CA GLU A 693 -6.99 28.76 -8.35
C GLU A 693 -6.10 29.87 -7.77
N MET A 694 -5.19 30.46 -8.56
CA MET A 694 -4.42 31.65 -8.13
C MET A 694 -5.34 32.81 -7.74
N PHE A 695 -6.37 33.11 -8.54
CA PHE A 695 -7.34 34.18 -8.24
C PHE A 695 -8.09 33.91 -6.92
N LYS A 696 -8.58 32.68 -6.69
CA LYS A 696 -9.25 32.28 -5.44
C LYS A 696 -8.33 32.46 -4.24
N THR A 697 -7.10 31.97 -4.32
CA THR A 697 -6.11 32.07 -3.23
C THR A 697 -5.73 33.51 -2.93
N VAL A 698 -5.45 34.31 -3.97
CA VAL A 698 -5.11 35.73 -3.81
C VAL A 698 -6.29 36.52 -3.23
N SER A 699 -7.52 36.27 -3.71
CA SER A 699 -8.72 36.94 -3.20
C SER A 699 -8.98 36.62 -1.73
N TRP A 700 -8.79 35.35 -1.33
CA TRP A 700 -8.96 34.93 0.06
C TRP A 700 -7.86 35.51 0.97
N ASN A 701 -6.60 35.49 0.52
CA ASN A 701 -5.51 36.11 1.25
C ASN A 701 -5.75 37.61 1.43
N PHE A 702 -6.15 38.30 0.35
CA PHE A 702 -6.52 39.72 0.40
C PHE A 702 -7.64 39.97 1.42
N LEU A 703 -8.74 39.20 1.37
CA LEU A 703 -9.85 39.35 2.31
C LEU A 703 -9.42 39.10 3.77
N LYS A 704 -8.57 38.10 3.99
CA LYS A 704 -8.01 37.79 5.31
C LYS A 704 -7.17 38.93 5.87
N PHE A 705 -6.34 39.56 5.05
CA PHE A 705 -5.56 40.73 5.45
C PHE A 705 -6.48 41.94 5.69
N LEU A 706 -7.40 42.21 4.77
CA LEU A 706 -8.36 43.30 4.88
C LEU A 706 -9.20 43.19 6.16
N ALA A 707 -9.58 41.98 6.59
CA ALA A 707 -10.36 41.76 7.80
C ALA A 707 -9.68 42.31 9.08
N TRP A 708 -8.35 42.21 9.19
CA TRP A 708 -7.62 42.80 10.32
C TRP A 708 -7.62 44.34 10.27
N TYR A 709 -7.54 44.91 9.07
CA TYR A 709 -7.54 46.36 8.87
C TYR A 709 -8.96 46.96 8.83
N ALA A 710 -10.00 46.14 8.73
CA ALA A 710 -11.39 46.57 8.78
C ALA A 710 -11.72 47.33 10.06
N ILE A 711 -11.07 46.99 11.19
CA ILE A 711 -11.22 47.71 12.46
C ILE A 711 -10.80 49.18 12.32
N LEU A 712 -9.66 49.42 11.63
CA LEU A 712 -9.15 50.76 11.37
C LEU A 712 -10.06 51.52 10.40
N ILE A 713 -10.56 50.85 9.36
CA ILE A 713 -11.49 51.44 8.38
C ILE A 713 -12.81 51.84 9.06
N ILE A 714 -13.36 50.98 9.93
CA ILE A 714 -14.58 51.27 10.70
C ILE A 714 -14.34 52.43 11.66
N ALA A 715 -13.18 52.50 12.32
CA ALA A 715 -12.84 53.60 13.22
C ALA A 715 -12.78 54.95 12.49
N PHE A 716 -12.14 55.00 11.31
CA PHE A 716 -12.15 56.21 10.47
C PHE A 716 -13.55 56.54 9.95
N ALA A 717 -14.34 55.56 9.53
CA ALA A 717 -15.71 55.77 9.07
C ALA A 717 -16.62 56.35 10.16
N LEU A 718 -16.51 55.84 11.39
CA LEU A 718 -17.25 56.38 12.54
C LEU A 718 -16.73 57.76 12.94
N SER A 719 -15.42 58.02 12.80
CA SER A 719 -14.86 59.35 13.03
C SER A 719 -15.39 60.36 12.01
N PHE A 720 -15.42 60.01 10.72
CA PHE A 720 -15.99 60.83 9.67
C PHE A 720 -17.50 61.06 9.85
N TYR A 721 -18.24 60.03 10.26
CA TYR A 721 -19.63 60.20 10.69
C TYR A 721 -19.75 61.28 11.77
N THR A 722 -18.98 61.19 12.86
CA THR A 722 -19.06 62.19 13.94
C THR A 722 -18.62 63.60 13.53
N LEU A 723 -17.62 63.72 12.64
CA LEU A 723 -17.05 65.01 12.23
C LEU A 723 -17.89 65.72 11.15
N PHE A 724 -18.57 64.96 10.29
CA PHE A 724 -19.25 65.49 9.11
C PHE A 724 -20.78 65.37 9.14
N ARG A 725 -21.38 64.70 10.13
CA ARG A 725 -22.85 64.53 10.24
C ARG A 725 -23.62 65.84 10.32
N ASP A 726 -23.15 66.79 11.12
CA ASP A 726 -23.93 67.99 11.46
C ASP A 726 -23.78 69.13 10.41
N CYS A 727 -22.99 68.93 9.35
CA CYS A 727 -22.80 69.90 8.27
C CYS A 727 -24.03 70.06 7.35
N GLY A 728 -24.96 69.09 7.35
CA GLY A 728 -26.17 69.13 6.51
C GLY A 728 -27.31 70.02 7.03
N GLY A 729 -27.15 70.67 8.19
CA GLY A 729 -28.18 71.51 8.81
C GLY A 729 -27.80 72.97 9.04
N ALA A 730 -26.59 73.39 8.66
CA ALA A 730 -26.13 74.76 8.89
C ALA A 730 -26.72 75.71 7.83
N MET A 731 -27.81 76.38 8.20
CA MET A 731 -28.49 77.49 7.48
C MET A 731 -27.59 78.74 7.25
N GLN A 732 -26.26 78.60 7.22
CA GLN A 732 -25.31 79.72 7.16
C GLN A 732 -24.24 79.63 6.07
N CYS A 733 -24.36 78.71 5.12
CA CYS A 733 -23.58 78.79 3.89
C CYS A 733 -24.56 79.02 2.73
N GLY A 734 -24.57 80.25 2.23
CA GLY A 734 -25.36 80.64 1.06
C GLY A 734 -24.80 79.98 -0.19
N GLU A 735 -25.26 78.78 -0.46
CA GLU A 735 -25.45 78.17 -1.77
C GLU A 735 -26.46 77.05 -1.50
N GLU A 736 -27.47 76.90 -2.37
CA GLU A 736 -28.43 75.80 -2.33
C GLU A 736 -27.69 74.48 -2.63
N GLY A 737 -26.83 74.06 -1.71
CA GLY A 737 -26.17 72.77 -1.71
C GLY A 737 -27.17 71.74 -1.24
N ASP A 738 -27.63 70.95 -2.18
CA ASP A 738 -28.63 69.91 -1.97
C ASP A 738 -28.15 68.99 -0.84
N SER A 739 -28.90 68.93 0.27
CA SER A 739 -28.57 68.11 1.46
C SER A 739 -28.43 66.60 1.15
N SER A 740 -28.74 66.20 -0.08
CA SER A 740 -28.59 64.89 -0.69
C SER A 740 -27.13 64.48 -0.97
N GLU A 741 -26.16 65.40 -0.97
CA GLU A 741 -24.75 65.10 -1.26
C GLU A 741 -23.91 64.70 -0.04
N ASN A 742 -24.44 64.83 1.18
CA ASN A 742 -23.72 64.48 2.41
C ASN A 742 -23.83 62.98 2.72
N PHE A 743 -22.92 62.18 2.17
CA PHE A 743 -22.84 60.73 2.39
C PHE A 743 -22.46 60.32 3.84
N PHE A 744 -22.21 61.26 4.75
CA PHE A 744 -21.81 61.00 6.15
C PHE A 744 -22.96 61.12 7.17
N LEU A 745 -24.21 61.19 6.71
CA LEU A 745 -25.40 61.35 7.57
C LEU A 745 -25.81 60.07 8.32
N ASP A 746 -25.51 58.90 7.74
CA ASP A 746 -25.80 57.58 8.31
C ASP A 746 -24.46 56.86 8.59
N PRO A 747 -24.28 56.18 9.75
CA PRO A 747 -23.13 55.32 9.99
C PRO A 747 -22.86 54.32 8.86
N GLY A 748 -23.90 53.72 8.26
CA GLY A 748 -23.77 52.78 7.16
C GLY A 748 -23.25 53.42 5.86
N MET A 749 -23.78 54.59 5.50
CA MET A 749 -23.33 55.34 4.33
C MET A 749 -21.92 55.91 4.53
N SER A 750 -21.57 56.29 5.77
CA SER A 750 -20.22 56.73 6.14
C SER A 750 -19.20 55.61 5.95
N VAL A 751 -19.53 54.38 6.39
CA VAL A 751 -18.69 53.19 6.15
C VAL A 751 -18.55 52.93 4.65
N PHE A 752 -19.65 52.97 3.88
CA PHE A 752 -19.61 52.76 2.43
C PHE A 752 -18.73 53.80 1.73
N LYS A 753 -18.91 55.09 2.02
CA LYS A 753 -18.10 56.18 1.45
C LYS A 753 -16.62 56.05 1.85
N THR A 754 -16.32 55.63 3.08
CA THR A 754 -14.94 55.38 3.54
C THR A 754 -14.30 54.19 2.81
N VAL A 755 -15.05 53.13 2.52
CA VAL A 755 -14.58 51.98 1.72
C VAL A 755 -14.33 52.39 0.25
N VAL A 756 -15.19 53.24 -0.33
CA VAL A 756 -14.94 53.81 -1.66
C VAL A 756 -13.68 54.68 -1.64
N MET A 757 -13.46 55.49 -0.60
CA MET A 757 -12.23 56.28 -0.46
C MET A 757 -10.97 55.41 -0.29
N LEU A 758 -11.08 54.16 0.18
CA LEU A 758 -9.96 53.22 0.30
C LEU A 758 -9.43 52.76 -1.07
N THR A 759 -10.23 52.78 -2.13
CA THR A 759 -9.77 52.42 -3.49
C THR A 759 -8.91 53.51 -4.13
N GLY A 760 -8.77 54.67 -3.47
CA GLY A 760 -7.99 55.82 -3.95
C GLY A 760 -8.82 56.85 -4.72
N GLU A 761 -10.14 56.66 -4.84
CA GLU A 761 -11.05 57.64 -5.42
C GLU A 761 -11.44 58.69 -4.36
N PHE A 762 -10.77 59.85 -4.39
CA PHE A 762 -11.06 60.97 -3.49
C PHE A 762 -11.89 62.03 -4.19
N ASP A 763 -13.19 62.09 -3.86
CA ASP A 763 -14.03 63.22 -4.19
C ASP A 763 -13.96 64.25 -3.06
N ALA A 764 -12.87 65.05 -3.05
CA ALA A 764 -12.63 66.04 -2.02
C ALA A 764 -13.66 67.19 -2.01
N SER A 765 -14.36 67.39 -3.14
CA SER A 765 -15.44 68.37 -3.28
C SER A 765 -16.67 68.04 -2.45
N SER A 766 -16.97 66.75 -2.23
CA SER A 766 -18.16 66.32 -1.49
C SER A 766 -17.95 66.15 0.02
N ILE A 767 -16.80 66.58 0.57
CA ILE A 767 -16.50 66.47 2.01
C ILE A 767 -16.63 67.86 2.67
N PRO A 768 -17.60 68.07 3.57
CA PRO A 768 -17.82 69.37 4.18
C PRO A 768 -16.85 69.63 5.35
N PHE A 769 -15.71 70.29 5.08
CA PHE A 769 -14.68 70.61 6.10
C PHE A 769 -15.05 71.78 7.04
N VAL A 770 -16.30 72.25 7.06
CA VAL A 770 -16.72 73.54 7.64
C VAL A 770 -16.86 73.51 9.18
N SER A 771 -17.34 72.42 9.78
CA SER A 771 -17.68 72.39 11.22
C SER A 771 -16.46 72.41 12.15
N PHE A 772 -15.38 71.70 11.79
CA PHE A 772 -14.15 71.63 12.59
C PHE A 772 -12.91 71.61 11.68
N PRO A 773 -12.51 72.73 11.07
CA PRO A 773 -11.48 72.74 10.02
C PRO A 773 -10.14 72.18 10.49
N GLY A 774 -9.74 72.40 11.75
CA GLY A 774 -8.47 71.83 12.24
C GLY A 774 -8.50 70.30 12.35
N THR A 775 -9.45 69.75 13.10
CA THR A 775 -9.51 68.30 13.38
C THR A 775 -9.92 67.50 12.16
N SER A 776 -10.81 68.01 11.31
CA SER A 776 -11.25 67.33 10.08
C SER A 776 -10.10 67.16 9.07
N HIS A 777 -9.29 68.19 8.87
CA HIS A 777 -8.12 68.11 7.98
C HIS A 777 -7.05 67.16 8.53
N VAL A 778 -6.79 67.19 9.85
CA VAL A 778 -5.81 66.28 10.48
C VAL A 778 -6.24 64.83 10.35
N VAL A 779 -7.50 64.51 10.69
CA VAL A 779 -8.03 63.13 10.59
C VAL A 779 -8.07 62.67 9.12
N PHE A 780 -8.40 63.55 8.18
CA PHE A 780 -8.40 63.23 6.75
C PHE A 780 -6.98 62.99 6.19
N VAL A 781 -5.99 63.80 6.56
CA VAL A 781 -4.59 63.58 6.18
C VAL A 781 -4.06 62.27 6.79
N LEU A 782 -4.39 61.99 8.05
CA LEU A 782 -4.05 60.72 8.71
C LEU A 782 -4.66 59.52 7.96
N PHE A 783 -5.91 59.65 7.52
CA PHE A 783 -6.59 58.64 6.71
C PHE A 783 -5.89 58.42 5.36
N ILE A 784 -5.56 59.48 4.62
CA ILE A 784 -4.83 59.36 3.35
C ILE A 784 -3.49 58.64 3.58
N PHE A 785 -2.74 59.04 4.61
CA PHE A 785 -1.45 58.42 4.88
C PHE A 785 -1.58 56.94 5.28
N LEU A 786 -2.39 56.62 6.29
CA LEU A 786 -2.48 55.26 6.84
C LEU A 786 -3.24 54.30 5.94
N ILE A 787 -4.38 54.72 5.39
CA ILE A 787 -5.27 53.84 4.63
C ILE A 787 -4.89 53.85 3.15
N ALA A 788 -4.79 55.02 2.53
CA ALA A 788 -4.59 55.09 1.09
C ALA A 788 -3.12 54.91 0.65
N MET A 789 -2.16 55.47 1.38
CA MET A 789 -0.74 55.35 1.03
C MET A 789 -0.10 54.09 1.62
N VAL A 790 -0.30 53.80 2.90
CA VAL A 790 0.38 52.67 3.56
C VAL A 790 -0.38 51.37 3.33
N LEU A 791 -1.65 51.29 3.72
CA LEU A 791 -2.42 50.04 3.67
C LEU A 791 -2.66 49.54 2.24
N PHE A 792 -3.12 50.40 1.32
CA PHE A 792 -3.37 49.97 -0.07
C PHE A 792 -2.11 49.48 -0.78
N ASN A 793 -0.98 50.18 -0.60
CA ASN A 793 0.30 49.76 -1.18
C ASN A 793 0.86 48.50 -0.51
N LEU A 794 0.64 48.30 0.79
CA LEU A 794 1.01 47.06 1.47
C LEU A 794 0.20 45.87 0.94
N LEU A 795 -1.11 46.02 0.75
CA LEU A 795 -1.98 44.96 0.22
C LEU A 795 -1.56 44.56 -1.21
N ASN A 796 -1.25 45.55 -2.06
CA ASN A 796 -0.72 45.29 -3.40
C ASN A 796 0.68 44.65 -3.36
N GLY A 797 1.56 45.10 -2.47
CA GLY A 797 2.90 44.56 -2.29
C GLY A 797 2.90 43.10 -1.82
N LEU A 798 2.03 42.75 -0.88
CA LEU A 798 1.84 41.37 -0.40
C LEU A 798 1.28 40.47 -1.49
N ALA A 799 0.29 40.96 -2.26
CA ALA A 799 -0.27 40.19 -3.36
C ALA A 799 0.76 39.85 -4.44
N VAL A 800 1.69 40.78 -4.75
CA VAL A 800 2.74 40.60 -5.77
C VAL A 800 3.90 39.74 -5.27
N SER A 801 4.33 39.93 -4.01
CA SER A 801 5.46 39.19 -3.42
C SER A 801 5.21 37.67 -3.41
N ASP A 802 3.97 37.23 -3.22
CA ASP A 802 3.65 35.81 -3.08
C ASP A 802 3.30 35.12 -4.42
N THR A 803 3.25 35.86 -5.55
CA THR A 803 2.72 35.33 -6.83
C THR A 803 3.41 34.06 -7.32
N GLN A 804 4.74 33.95 -7.20
CA GLN A 804 5.47 32.79 -7.71
C GLN A 804 5.25 31.54 -6.84
N ALA A 805 5.32 31.69 -5.50
CA ALA A 805 5.04 30.59 -4.59
C ALA A 805 3.58 30.13 -4.69
N ILE A 806 2.64 31.08 -4.78
CA ILE A 806 1.22 30.81 -5.00
C ILE A 806 1.00 30.10 -6.33
N ARG A 807 1.72 30.48 -7.40
CA ARG A 807 1.61 29.80 -8.69
C ARG A 807 2.05 28.35 -8.61
N ASP A 808 3.20 28.08 -7.98
CA ASP A 808 3.72 26.73 -7.85
C ASP A 808 2.79 25.83 -7.04
N ASP A 809 2.17 26.35 -5.98
CA ASP A 809 1.15 25.66 -5.20
C ASP A 809 -0.16 25.50 -5.97
N ALA A 810 -0.61 26.54 -6.69
CA ALA A 810 -1.83 26.52 -7.50
C ALA A 810 -1.75 25.51 -8.64
N GLU A 811 -0.58 25.28 -9.22
CA GLU A 811 -0.38 24.21 -10.21
C GLU A 811 -0.64 22.82 -9.58
N VAL A 812 -0.11 22.55 -8.38
CA VAL A 812 -0.37 21.27 -7.68
C VAL A 812 -1.86 21.15 -7.33
N VAL A 813 -2.43 22.20 -6.73
CA VAL A 813 -3.87 22.24 -6.38
C VAL A 813 -4.73 22.03 -7.62
N SER A 814 -4.34 22.61 -8.75
CA SER A 814 -5.03 22.41 -10.02
C SER A 814 -5.00 20.95 -10.48
N TYR A 815 -3.86 20.25 -10.38
CA TYR A 815 -3.79 18.82 -10.67
C TYR A 815 -4.66 17.99 -9.71
N ILE A 816 -4.66 18.32 -8.41
CA ILE A 816 -5.52 17.69 -7.40
C ILE A 816 -7.00 17.83 -7.78
N SER A 817 -7.44 19.04 -8.15
CA SER A 817 -8.81 19.32 -8.59
C SER A 817 -9.18 18.49 -9.83
N ARG A 818 -8.26 18.33 -10.79
CA ARG A 818 -8.47 17.48 -11.98
C ARG A 818 -8.60 16.00 -11.63
N VAL A 819 -7.75 15.48 -10.74
CA VAL A 819 -7.83 14.09 -10.27
C VAL A 819 -9.17 13.83 -9.59
N LYS A 820 -9.61 14.74 -8.70
CA LYS A 820 -10.91 14.65 -8.02
C LYS A 820 -12.07 14.63 -9.02
N LEU A 821 -12.05 15.52 -10.01
CA LEU A 821 -13.07 15.58 -11.06
C LEU A 821 -13.10 14.28 -11.88
N MET A 822 -11.94 13.76 -12.30
CA MET A 822 -11.86 12.53 -13.07
C MET A 822 -12.32 11.32 -12.27
N SER A 823 -11.89 11.20 -11.01
CA SER A 823 -12.33 10.13 -10.11
C SER A 823 -13.84 10.19 -9.86
N TYR A 824 -14.39 11.39 -9.66
CA TYR A 824 -15.83 11.58 -9.55
C TYR A 824 -16.57 11.04 -10.79
N ILE A 825 -16.10 11.43 -11.98
CA ILE A 825 -16.70 10.99 -13.24
C ILE A 825 -16.55 9.47 -13.44
N GLU A 826 -15.42 8.87 -13.07
CA GLU A 826 -15.25 7.41 -13.11
C GLU A 826 -16.20 6.67 -12.18
N THR A 827 -16.34 7.13 -10.94
CA THR A 827 -17.25 6.50 -9.97
C THR A 827 -18.71 6.57 -10.42
N LEU A 828 -19.11 7.67 -11.07
CA LEU A 828 -20.42 7.81 -11.70
C LEU A 828 -20.64 6.76 -12.80
N PHE A 829 -19.62 6.48 -13.62
CA PHE A 829 -19.77 5.54 -14.74
C PHE A 829 -19.58 4.05 -14.35
N GLN A 830 -18.90 3.76 -13.24
CA GLN A 830 -18.64 2.40 -12.76
C GLN A 830 -19.74 1.84 -11.86
N SER A 831 -20.55 2.69 -11.23
CA SER A 831 -21.76 2.30 -10.52
C SER A 831 -22.77 1.71 -11.52
N SER A 832 -22.72 0.39 -11.73
CA SER A 832 -23.68 -0.37 -12.53
C SER A 832 -25.09 -0.41 -11.93
N SER A 833 -25.29 0.20 -10.75
CA SER A 833 -26.54 0.23 -10.03
C SER A 833 -26.83 1.64 -9.54
N PHE A 834 -27.24 2.54 -10.44
CA PHE A 834 -27.95 3.74 -10.00
C PHE A 834 -29.25 3.29 -9.32
N PRO A 835 -29.43 3.48 -7.99
CA PRO A 835 -30.66 3.10 -7.32
C PRO A 835 -31.88 3.79 -7.97
N PHE A 836 -31.64 5.00 -8.49
CA PHE A 836 -32.63 5.83 -9.17
C PHE A 836 -33.17 5.24 -10.47
N VAL A 837 -32.39 4.46 -11.26
CA VAL A 837 -32.91 3.84 -12.50
C VAL A 837 -33.89 2.71 -12.19
N ALA A 838 -33.67 1.97 -11.09
CA ALA A 838 -34.61 0.98 -10.58
C ALA A 838 -35.86 1.64 -9.96
N THR A 839 -35.69 2.77 -9.27
CA THR A 839 -36.79 3.55 -8.67
C THR A 839 -37.63 4.30 -9.70
N LEU A 840 -37.04 4.89 -10.75
CA LEU A 840 -37.77 5.55 -11.84
C LEU A 840 -38.50 4.56 -12.74
N LYS A 841 -37.93 3.37 -12.95
CA LYS A 841 -38.63 2.28 -13.64
C LYS A 841 -39.92 1.87 -12.92
N ARG A 842 -40.00 2.07 -11.60
CA ARG A 842 -41.24 1.84 -10.82
C ARG A 842 -42.22 3.00 -10.87
N LEU A 843 -41.77 4.22 -11.21
CA LEU A 843 -42.59 5.45 -11.17
C LEU A 843 -43.10 5.92 -12.54
N CYS A 844 -42.46 5.53 -13.66
CA CYS A 844 -42.90 5.90 -15.01
C CYS A 844 -43.08 4.68 -15.92
N CYS A 845 -44.34 4.33 -16.24
CA CYS A 845 -44.71 3.24 -17.16
C CYS A 845 -44.37 3.51 -18.65
N CYS A 846 -43.98 4.74 -19.00
CA CYS A 846 -43.78 5.18 -20.38
C CYS A 846 -42.30 5.27 -20.79
N TRP A 847 -41.37 4.72 -20.00
CA TRP A 847 -39.95 4.77 -20.36
C TRP A 847 -39.70 3.90 -21.61
N PRO A 848 -39.19 4.47 -22.72
CA PRO A 848 -38.98 3.71 -23.94
C PRO A 848 -37.95 2.60 -23.69
N ALA A 849 -38.29 1.36 -24.03
CA ALA A 849 -37.44 0.18 -23.92
C ALA A 849 -36.28 0.16 -24.96
N GLY A 850 -35.95 1.30 -25.56
CA GLY A 850 -34.96 1.45 -26.62
C GLY A 850 -33.64 2.06 -26.16
N GLY A 851 -32.63 1.22 -25.96
CA GLY A 851 -31.28 1.44 -26.50
C GLY A 851 -30.51 2.73 -26.16
N CYS A 852 -30.27 3.03 -24.89
CA CYS A 852 -29.07 3.77 -24.48
C CYS A 852 -28.41 3.05 -23.31
N SER A 853 -27.59 2.05 -23.65
CA SER A 853 -26.84 1.29 -22.65
C SER A 853 -25.75 2.18 -22.06
N PHE A 854 -25.93 2.65 -20.81
CA PHE A 854 -24.88 3.33 -20.03
C PHE A 854 -23.59 2.49 -19.93
N LYS A 855 -23.64 1.16 -20.19
CA LYS A 855 -22.45 0.31 -20.32
C LYS A 855 -21.51 0.76 -21.45
N SER A 856 -22.02 1.38 -22.53
CA SER A 856 -21.22 1.91 -23.64
C SER A 856 -20.49 3.21 -23.28
N VAL A 857 -20.96 3.95 -22.27
CA VAL A 857 -20.29 5.17 -21.79
C VAL A 857 -19.23 4.85 -20.74
N GLY A 858 -19.47 3.85 -19.90
CA GLY A 858 -18.48 3.35 -18.93
C GLY A 858 -17.21 2.80 -19.59
N SER A 859 -17.34 2.04 -20.69
CA SER A 859 -16.17 1.60 -21.49
C SER A 859 -15.46 2.76 -22.20
N ARG A 860 -16.14 3.90 -22.43
CA ARG A 860 -15.51 5.10 -22.98
C ARG A 860 -14.72 5.91 -21.93
N ALA A 861 -14.99 5.74 -20.64
CA ALA A 861 -14.29 6.43 -19.56
C ALA A 861 -12.99 5.75 -19.11
N ARG A 862 -12.91 4.41 -19.25
CA ARG A 862 -11.69 3.64 -18.97
C ARG A 862 -10.62 3.85 -20.05
N LEU A 863 -9.36 3.88 -19.63
CA LEU A 863 -8.20 4.00 -20.52
C LEU A 863 -7.62 2.61 -20.86
N PHE A 864 -7.65 1.68 -19.90
CA PHE A 864 -7.15 0.32 -20.03
C PHE A 864 -8.29 -0.72 -19.95
N PRO A 865 -8.18 -1.88 -20.63
CA PRO A 865 -7.19 -2.23 -21.66
C PRO A 865 -7.57 -1.75 -23.07
N ASP A 866 -8.80 -1.24 -23.26
CA ASP A 866 -9.41 -1.07 -24.59
C ASP A 866 -8.74 -0.03 -25.50
N LYS A 867 -8.07 1.00 -24.94
CA LYS A 867 -7.57 2.15 -25.70
C LYS A 867 -6.05 2.30 -25.71
N VAL A 868 -5.36 1.81 -24.68
CA VAL A 868 -3.88 1.80 -24.60
C VAL A 868 -3.41 0.34 -24.55
N PRO A 869 -3.38 -0.35 -25.70
CA PRO A 869 -2.87 -1.71 -25.76
C PRO A 869 -1.39 -1.73 -25.36
N ASN A 870 -1.01 -2.68 -24.52
CA ASN A 870 0.33 -2.82 -23.90
C ASN A 870 0.68 -1.80 -22.79
N ASN A 871 -0.27 -0.97 -22.34
CA ASN A 871 -0.10 -0.04 -21.22
C ASN A 871 1.03 1.00 -21.42
N GLU A 872 1.39 1.27 -22.67
CA GLU A 872 2.46 2.18 -23.06
C GLU A 872 2.00 3.10 -24.20
N ILE A 873 2.46 4.36 -24.20
CA ILE A 873 2.26 5.29 -25.32
C ILE A 873 3.61 5.74 -25.86
N ARG A 874 3.69 5.96 -27.17
CA ARG A 874 4.86 6.54 -27.84
C ARG A 874 4.51 7.93 -28.34
N VAL A 875 5.38 8.91 -28.12
CA VAL A 875 5.17 10.30 -28.50
C VAL A 875 6.33 10.76 -29.36
N LEU A 876 6.02 11.34 -30.52
CA LEU A 876 6.99 11.86 -31.47
C LEU A 876 7.13 13.39 -31.31
N PRO A 877 8.19 13.91 -30.68
CA PRO A 877 8.31 15.34 -30.39
C PRO A 877 8.39 16.19 -31.65
N ASN A 878 9.21 15.76 -32.62
CA ASN A 878 9.51 16.51 -33.84
C ASN A 878 8.37 16.45 -34.88
N GLN A 879 7.41 15.55 -34.72
CA GLN A 879 6.21 15.43 -35.56
C GLN A 879 4.98 16.06 -34.90
N GLY A 880 5.15 17.21 -34.26
CA GLY A 880 4.06 17.96 -33.62
C GLY A 880 3.50 17.28 -32.37
N SER A 881 4.34 16.58 -31.60
CA SER A 881 3.98 15.88 -30.35
C SER A 881 2.85 14.87 -30.52
N ARG A 882 2.81 14.18 -31.67
CA ARG A 882 1.77 13.21 -32.00
C ARG A 882 1.93 11.95 -31.15
N ILE A 883 0.81 11.46 -30.60
CA ILE A 883 0.75 10.20 -29.85
C ILE A 883 0.50 9.06 -30.82
N VAL A 884 1.33 8.02 -30.76
CA VAL A 884 1.22 6.79 -31.52
C VAL A 884 0.80 5.66 -30.57
N PHE A 885 -0.33 5.04 -30.86
CA PHE A 885 -0.80 3.86 -30.14
C PHE A 885 -0.21 2.59 -30.79
N THR A 886 0.35 1.70 -29.98
CA THR A 886 1.09 0.50 -30.39
C THR A 886 0.29 -0.50 -31.23
N SER A 887 -1.05 -0.53 -31.12
CA SER A 887 -1.92 -1.41 -31.91
C SER A 887 -2.00 -1.02 -33.39
N HIS A 888 -1.77 0.24 -33.74
CA HIS A 888 -1.87 0.70 -35.12
C HIS A 888 -0.68 0.24 -35.98
N GLN A 889 0.46 -0.11 -35.38
CA GLN A 889 1.67 -0.44 -36.12
C GLN A 889 1.66 -1.86 -36.70
N LYS A 890 1.05 -2.84 -36.02
CA LYS A 890 0.89 -4.20 -36.58
C LYS A 890 -0.04 -4.20 -37.81
N LYS A 891 -1.11 -3.40 -37.80
CA LYS A 891 -2.02 -3.27 -38.95
C LYS A 891 -1.48 -2.39 -40.07
N CYS A 892 -0.63 -1.39 -39.78
CA CYS A 892 -0.02 -0.55 -40.82
C CYS A 892 1.20 -1.23 -41.48
N ASN A 893 1.97 -2.06 -40.76
CA ASN A 893 3.09 -2.79 -41.37
C ASN A 893 2.66 -3.99 -42.23
N GLU A 894 1.42 -4.48 -42.07
CA GLU A 894 0.83 -5.50 -42.96
C GLU A 894 0.14 -4.89 -44.21
N VAL A 895 0.02 -3.55 -44.29
CA VAL A 895 -0.66 -2.84 -45.38
C VAL A 895 0.28 -1.77 -45.97
N GLU A 896 1.45 -2.21 -46.43
CA GLU A 896 2.19 -1.56 -47.51
C GLU A 896 1.84 -2.25 -48.84
N GLU A 897 0.56 -2.17 -49.23
CA GLU A 897 0.14 -2.25 -50.64
C GLU A 897 -1.37 -2.00 -50.68
N GLY A 898 -1.81 -0.97 -51.40
CA GLY A 898 -3.22 -0.73 -51.69
C GLY A 898 -3.85 0.40 -50.88
N THR A 899 -4.05 1.51 -51.57
CA THR A 899 -4.93 2.62 -51.22
C THR A 899 -6.25 2.13 -50.63
N SER A 900 -6.44 2.25 -49.32
CA SER A 900 -7.77 2.19 -48.73
C SER A 900 -7.88 3.18 -47.57
N LYS A 901 -8.92 4.02 -47.66
CA LYS A 901 -9.36 4.95 -46.62
C LYS A 901 -9.59 4.17 -45.32
N CYS A 902 -8.65 4.23 -44.38
CA CYS A 902 -8.82 3.63 -43.06
C CYS A 902 -9.39 4.67 -42.08
N CYS A 903 -10.66 4.44 -41.70
CA CYS A 903 -11.39 4.95 -40.54
C CYS A 903 -11.70 6.46 -40.45
N LEU A 904 -12.88 6.82 -40.97
CA LEU A 904 -13.67 7.95 -40.45
C LEU A 904 -13.91 7.75 -38.94
N ASN A 905 -13.64 8.80 -38.17
CA ASN A 905 -14.00 9.06 -36.77
C ASN A 905 -13.15 8.41 -35.66
N GLY A 906 -11.96 8.97 -35.37
CA GLY A 906 -11.45 8.96 -34.00
C GLY A 906 -9.95 9.13 -33.76
N CYS A 907 -9.07 8.77 -34.70
CA CYS A 907 -7.61 8.81 -34.52
C CYS A 907 -6.90 9.93 -35.31
N GLY A 908 -7.64 10.98 -35.67
CA GLY A 908 -7.06 12.25 -36.12
C GLY A 908 -6.48 13.02 -34.93
N GLY A 909 -5.18 12.86 -34.67
CA GLY A 909 -4.34 13.86 -34.01
C GLY A 909 -4.50 14.06 -32.50
N CYS A 910 -4.43 13.00 -31.67
CA CYS A 910 -4.12 13.20 -30.25
C CYS A 910 -2.68 13.73 -30.13
N LYS A 911 -2.54 14.98 -29.67
CA LYS A 911 -1.26 15.62 -29.39
C LYS A 911 -1.06 15.69 -27.89
N LEU A 912 0.13 15.34 -27.43
CA LEU A 912 0.51 15.58 -26.04
C LEU A 912 0.79 17.08 -25.86
N ASP A 913 0.43 17.63 -24.70
CA ASP A 913 0.79 19.00 -24.37
C ASP A 913 2.32 19.18 -24.42
N SER A 914 2.77 20.22 -25.13
CA SER A 914 4.20 20.47 -25.35
C SER A 914 4.97 20.75 -24.05
N GLY A 915 4.31 21.30 -23.02
CA GLY A 915 4.90 21.53 -21.71
C GLY A 915 5.17 20.23 -20.95
N ILE A 916 4.25 19.25 -21.04
CA ILE A 916 4.45 17.90 -20.47
C ILE A 916 5.63 17.22 -21.15
N LEU A 917 5.70 17.28 -22.48
CA LEU A 917 6.75 16.64 -23.25
C LEU A 917 8.12 17.27 -22.98
N LYS A 918 8.19 18.60 -22.86
CA LYS A 918 9.42 19.30 -22.49
C LYS A 918 9.94 18.85 -21.13
N ARG A 919 9.08 18.77 -20.10
CA ARG A 919 9.47 18.26 -18.77
C ARG A 919 9.96 16.81 -18.82
N ALA A 920 9.32 15.95 -19.61
CA ALA A 920 9.78 14.58 -19.80
C ALA A 920 11.19 14.53 -20.43
N MET A 921 11.43 15.37 -21.44
CA MET A 921 12.72 15.49 -22.10
C MET A 921 13.82 16.04 -21.18
N ASP A 922 13.48 17.01 -20.32
CA ASP A 922 14.40 17.57 -19.32
C ASP A 922 14.83 16.47 -18.34
N ILE A 923 13.88 15.69 -17.80
CA ILE A 923 14.15 14.55 -16.91
C ILE A 923 15.04 13.50 -17.59
N ILE A 924 14.75 13.13 -18.83
CA ILE A 924 15.56 12.16 -19.59
C ILE A 924 16.98 12.69 -19.81
N SER A 925 17.12 13.98 -20.13
CA SER A 925 18.40 14.62 -20.36
C SER A 925 19.23 14.69 -19.08
N ASP A 926 18.61 15.03 -17.95
CA ASP A 926 19.29 15.09 -16.65
C ASP A 926 19.68 13.69 -16.15
N ARG A 927 18.84 12.67 -16.38
CA ARG A 927 19.22 11.28 -16.12
C ARG A 927 20.44 10.87 -16.94
N LYS A 928 20.49 11.24 -18.22
CA LYS A 928 21.64 10.95 -19.10
C LYS A 928 22.92 11.62 -18.58
N LYS A 929 22.86 12.92 -18.23
CA LYS A 929 23.99 13.64 -17.62
C LYS A 929 24.45 12.99 -16.31
N ASN A 930 23.52 12.59 -15.44
CA ASN A 930 23.85 11.93 -14.18
C ASN A 930 24.51 10.56 -14.41
N SER A 931 24.02 9.78 -15.37
CA SER A 931 24.63 8.51 -15.77
C SER A 931 26.05 8.72 -16.33
N GLU A 932 26.24 9.70 -17.20
CA GLU A 932 27.55 10.09 -17.75
C GLU A 932 28.49 10.58 -16.63
N MET A 933 27.99 11.35 -15.67
CA MET A 933 28.75 11.83 -14.50
C MET A 933 29.17 10.66 -13.58
N GLU A 934 28.30 9.69 -13.33
CA GLU A 934 28.62 8.48 -12.55
C GLU A 934 29.64 7.59 -13.28
N GLN A 935 29.52 7.42 -14.60
CA GLN A 935 30.55 6.78 -15.42
C GLN A 935 31.88 7.54 -15.36
N PHE A 936 31.84 8.88 -15.34
CA PHE A 936 33.04 9.71 -15.18
C PHE A 936 33.65 9.60 -13.78
N LYS A 937 32.88 9.39 -12.72
CA LYS A 937 33.39 9.15 -11.35
C LYS A 937 34.04 7.77 -11.18
N THR A 938 33.62 6.78 -11.96
CA THR A 938 34.15 5.40 -11.91
C THR A 938 35.40 5.20 -12.78
N LEU A 939 35.62 6.06 -13.78
CA LEU A 939 36.84 6.05 -14.59
C LEU A 939 38.15 6.28 -13.78
N PRO A 940 38.25 7.28 -12.87
CA PRO A 940 39.43 7.54 -12.07
C PRO A 940 39.82 6.37 -11.17
N THR A 941 38.85 5.69 -10.55
CA THR A 941 39.11 4.56 -9.64
C THR A 941 39.56 3.32 -10.39
N HIS A 942 39.00 3.05 -11.58
CA HIS A 942 39.48 1.99 -12.46
C HIS A 942 40.92 2.27 -12.96
N ASN A 943 41.18 3.50 -13.42
CA ASN A 943 42.50 3.91 -13.87
C ASN A 943 43.54 3.87 -12.72
N GLN A 944 43.15 4.25 -11.50
CA GLN A 944 44.01 4.10 -10.31
C GLN A 944 44.30 2.64 -9.96
N LYS A 945 43.32 1.74 -10.13
CA LYS A 945 43.51 0.31 -9.88
C LYS A 945 44.45 -0.33 -10.92
N GLN A 946 44.27 0.00 -12.20
CA GLN A 946 45.19 -0.42 -13.26
C GLN A 946 46.60 0.14 -13.06
N LEU A 947 46.74 1.39 -12.61
CA LEU A 947 48.06 1.97 -12.31
C LEU A 947 48.76 1.22 -11.18
N LYS A 948 48.04 0.84 -10.12
CA LYS A 948 48.58 0.03 -9.01
C LYS A 948 49.00 -1.36 -9.47
N GLU A 949 48.20 -2.02 -10.31
CA GLU A 949 48.57 -3.33 -10.89
C GLU A 949 49.82 -3.21 -11.77
N LEU A 950 49.93 -2.13 -12.57
CA LEU A 950 51.11 -1.89 -13.40
C LEU A 950 52.37 -1.63 -12.56
N CYS A 951 52.26 -0.83 -11.49
CA CYS A 951 53.35 -0.58 -10.54
C CYS A 951 53.85 -1.88 -9.89
N GLN A 952 52.95 -2.76 -9.44
CA GLN A 952 53.34 -4.06 -8.88
C GLN A 952 54.05 -4.97 -9.89
N VAL A 953 53.65 -4.94 -11.16
CA VAL A 953 54.33 -5.69 -12.22
C VAL A 953 55.73 -5.13 -12.48
N VAL A 954 55.90 -3.80 -12.45
CA VAL A 954 57.20 -3.15 -12.62
C VAL A 954 58.13 -3.45 -11.44
N GLU A 955 57.65 -3.36 -10.20
CA GLU A 955 58.41 -3.71 -8.99
C GLU A 955 58.93 -5.15 -9.04
N LYS A 956 58.07 -6.12 -9.39
CA LYS A 956 58.48 -7.53 -9.56
C LYS A 956 59.54 -7.71 -10.64
N LYS A 957 59.50 -6.92 -11.72
CA LYS A 957 60.53 -6.96 -12.76
C LYS A 957 61.84 -6.33 -12.28
N LEU A 958 61.76 -5.25 -11.51
CA LEU A 958 62.93 -4.56 -10.93
C LEU A 958 63.68 -5.50 -9.99
N GLU A 959 62.99 -6.16 -9.06
CA GLU A 959 63.58 -7.16 -8.15
C GLU A 959 64.26 -8.31 -8.90
N LYS A 960 63.65 -8.76 -10.01
CA LYS A 960 64.24 -9.82 -10.84
C LYS A 960 65.51 -9.34 -11.54
N PHE A 961 65.59 -8.06 -11.87
CA PHE A 961 66.75 -7.44 -12.49
C PHE A 961 67.90 -7.26 -11.48
N GLU A 962 67.59 -6.79 -10.28
CA GLU A 962 68.56 -6.68 -9.16
C GLU A 962 69.18 -8.04 -8.84
N ARG A 963 68.37 -9.10 -8.69
CA ARG A 963 68.90 -10.46 -8.47
C ARG A 963 69.83 -10.95 -9.58
N ARG A 964 69.65 -10.47 -10.82
CA ARG A 964 70.54 -10.79 -11.95
C ARG A 964 71.85 -10.02 -11.87
N LEU A 965 71.80 -8.75 -11.47
CA LEU A 965 72.99 -7.93 -11.23
C LEU A 965 73.85 -8.53 -10.12
N ASP A 966 73.26 -8.91 -8.99
CA ASP A 966 73.98 -9.55 -7.88
C ASP A 966 74.67 -10.85 -8.32
N SER A 967 74.00 -11.65 -9.15
CA SER A 967 74.57 -12.89 -9.71
C SER A 967 75.75 -12.61 -10.65
N MET A 968 75.65 -11.56 -11.46
CA MET A 968 76.74 -11.14 -12.35
C MET A 968 77.94 -10.59 -11.58
N GLU A 969 77.71 -9.80 -10.53
CA GLU A 969 78.75 -9.26 -9.67
C GLU A 969 79.50 -10.39 -8.97
N LYS A 970 78.78 -11.38 -8.45
CA LYS A 970 79.37 -12.56 -7.83
C LYS A 970 80.20 -13.40 -8.80
N SER A 971 79.73 -13.58 -10.03
CA SER A 971 80.47 -14.28 -11.09
C SER A 971 81.75 -13.51 -11.50
N TRP A 972 81.70 -12.18 -11.48
CA TRP A 972 82.85 -11.33 -11.75
C TRP A 972 83.90 -11.42 -10.64
N GLU A 973 83.48 -11.43 -9.37
CA GLU A 973 84.38 -11.67 -8.23
C GLU A 973 85.05 -13.05 -8.31
N GLU A 974 84.29 -14.10 -8.62
CA GLU A 974 84.85 -15.45 -8.82
C GLU A 974 85.89 -15.49 -9.96
N SER A 975 85.62 -14.77 -11.05
CA SER A 975 86.54 -14.64 -12.18
C SER A 975 87.83 -13.90 -11.80
N GLN A 976 87.73 -12.85 -10.98
CA GLN A 976 88.89 -12.13 -10.44
C GLN A 976 89.76 -13.03 -9.55
N VAL A 977 89.15 -13.83 -8.68
CA VAL A 977 89.86 -14.80 -7.83
C VAL A 977 90.55 -15.87 -8.68
N MET A 978 89.89 -16.35 -9.74
CA MET A 978 90.48 -17.31 -10.67
C MET A 978 91.68 -16.72 -11.42
N LEU A 979 91.57 -15.49 -11.93
CA LEU A 979 92.67 -14.77 -12.57
C LEU A 979 93.86 -14.58 -11.61
N LYS A 980 93.60 -14.25 -10.34
CA LYS A 980 94.64 -14.11 -9.33
C LYS A 980 95.37 -15.43 -9.06
N ARG A 981 94.65 -16.56 -8.98
CA ARG A 981 95.27 -17.90 -8.87
C ARG A 981 96.09 -18.28 -10.10
N ILE A 982 95.63 -17.93 -11.30
CA ILE A 982 96.41 -18.17 -12.53
C ILE A 982 97.69 -17.35 -12.49
N LEU A 983 97.62 -16.09 -12.06
CA LEU A 983 98.78 -15.22 -11.90
C LEU A 983 99.78 -15.78 -10.87
N ASP A 984 99.28 -16.24 -9.72
CA ASP A 984 100.10 -16.85 -8.67
C ASP A 984 100.77 -18.15 -9.15
N ASN A 985 100.05 -19.00 -9.90
CA ASN A 985 100.62 -20.22 -10.50
C ASN A 985 101.69 -19.90 -11.57
N LEU A 986 101.51 -18.83 -12.36
CA LEU A 986 102.52 -18.37 -13.32
C LEU A 986 103.77 -17.81 -12.61
N LEU A 987 103.57 -17.14 -11.47
CA LEU A 987 104.67 -16.69 -10.61
C LEU A 987 105.41 -17.89 -9.99
N GLU A 988 104.71 -18.93 -9.56
CA GLU A 988 105.33 -20.18 -9.08
C GLU A 988 106.06 -20.94 -10.20
N SER A 989 105.52 -21.03 -11.41
CA SER A 989 106.24 -21.63 -12.55
C SER A 989 107.49 -20.83 -12.93
N SER A 990 107.44 -19.49 -12.84
CA SER A 990 108.62 -18.64 -13.04
C SER A 990 109.71 -18.85 -11.97
N SER A 991 109.33 -19.33 -10.78
CA SER A 991 110.30 -19.69 -9.73
C SER A 991 110.99 -21.04 -9.99
N SER A 992 110.37 -21.91 -10.78
CA SER A 992 110.99 -23.14 -11.31
C SER A 992 111.85 -22.90 -12.56
N GLU A 993 111.65 -21.78 -13.26
CA GLU A 993 112.49 -21.30 -14.37
C GLU A 993 113.47 -20.20 -13.93
N ARG A 994 113.86 -20.18 -12.64
CA ARG A 994 115.02 -19.40 -12.15
C ARG A 994 116.33 -20.10 -12.56
N GLY A 995 116.45 -20.24 -13.87
CA GLY A 995 117.52 -20.88 -14.60
C GLY A 995 117.62 -20.34 -16.03
N LEU A 996 117.09 -19.15 -16.34
CA LEU A 996 117.48 -18.36 -17.51
C LEU A 996 117.12 -16.88 -17.29
N LYS A 997 118.13 -16.02 -17.46
CA LYS A 997 118.11 -14.57 -17.27
C LYS A 997 117.43 -13.86 -18.46
N GLU A 998 116.52 -12.95 -18.17
CA GLU A 998 116.42 -11.53 -18.61
C GLU A 998 114.99 -11.00 -18.47
#